data_AF-A0AB34XKF5-F1
#
_entry.id   AF-A0AB34XKF5-F1
#
_cell.length_a   1.000
_cell.length_b   1.000
_cell.length_c   1.000
_cell.angle_alpha   90.00
_cell.angle_beta   90.00
_cell.angle_gamma   90.00
#
_symmetry.space_group_name_H-M   'P 1'
#
loop_
_entity.id
_entity.type
_entity.pdbx_description
1 polymer ?
#
loop_
_entity_poly.entity_id
_entity_poly.type
_entity_poly.pdbx_seq_one_letter_code
_entity_poly.pdbx_strand_id
1 'polypeptide(L)'
;MKDHILASPAFAGDRPPLWAAFDAEWYRTRYGLRLREEAKESGEAGELDLSDEGLEQHWKRKGARAGLSPNRFFDEEWYLRQNPDVREGISLGIFDSGFLHYCESGFRSRSPHWLFSEENYFSCNPDLSPHVLASQGFCNGYDHYLAIGDQEHRKSHVFFDPEVFRAASMAERQHYDFAIGDFAQFIRFSVAGRRRSSWYFDPQWYLERYPDVVDALESGRFQSPLHHYLTNGNPTAYDPNPWFSETFYAAQYPDVGNIVANGGFRNGYEHFIRFGIAEKRQPQAGVDLAAFLSQSGTQRLLRRPDITDIFTLWVQSQGNPVNEVVADIPAEQCQLLDLQRAQTLIPSLIRGPLDFRPVTIPDVTVILPVSNQFLETLATLAALHANSERNLQIILVDAGSTDETAQIERFVRGIHILRPPYRTTHAEQVALGLELARAEVILLLSAGVQPFPGSLNIALEAFANPEVYAVGGQSLGLNGRVREAGSIVWRNAAFTPFGEGLRANEPEIAFRRWVDAFTGGLLFCRRLPFHDHNRLNPDCIGPEAEMLAICLSLRQAGGKILYDPDVLDRSASEPEIAPELRARNEAWLKRRFAGLLSRQPFPGTSLMRARSASGAPAILFLCERLPHVVLGTPFLRHRDMMIGLSRLGYQVTVFPLDGSLHDCVSTALDFPADIELMDDCDLSELADFLRERAGCFDYVWIGGMKTLQRAAPILQQHPQSLPRLGMVADIHASHARETHNRRLVGAVNDRELLFDDLELDIDQVWMTQAVVAGTEAEKADLEVLGLTNVRVLGAPPVPTTLSPGFGERSGILLVLPVFASGDAVHDGLHWFIHEVLSKLDRGLPPDATVLLAGHKAAGVDLSAFARYRRLEAFPEDADLAALYRSRRILVEPTRVLPAIPREVLDAAAAGLPAVLSETVCKTLGWENGKDCLSGGFCNPEQFAQAVIGLYTDMDLWNTISRGAQARMEEEASRSNFHDGLREILSIAAGTTPLAASTVTPRAHRLSETAPGFAPAPIRLQPRRLTTEGD
;
A
#
# COMPACT_ATOMS: atom_id res chain seq x y z
N MET A 1 9.24 8.04 -45.96
CA MET A 1 9.15 8.11 -44.49
C MET A 1 9.41 6.73 -43.91
N LYS A 2 8.65 5.69 -44.31
CA LYS A 2 8.97 4.27 -44.05
C LYS A 2 10.45 3.94 -44.25
N ASP A 3 11.03 4.19 -45.42
CA ASP A 3 12.42 3.76 -45.69
C ASP A 3 13.52 4.53 -44.92
N HIS A 4 13.25 5.75 -44.43
CA HIS A 4 14.21 6.54 -43.62
C HIS A 4 14.06 6.29 -42.12
N ILE A 5 12.83 6.02 -41.65
CA ILE A 5 12.53 5.69 -40.25
C ILE A 5 12.93 4.23 -39.97
N LEU A 6 12.70 3.30 -40.90
CA LEU A 6 13.09 1.88 -40.80
C LEU A 6 14.61 1.65 -40.91
N ALA A 7 15.39 2.65 -41.34
CA ALA A 7 16.86 2.56 -41.42
C ALA A 7 17.56 2.80 -40.07
N SER A 8 16.87 3.37 -39.07
CA SER A 8 17.40 3.49 -37.72
C SER A 8 17.28 2.13 -37.00
N PRO A 9 18.35 1.62 -36.36
CA PRO A 9 18.33 0.33 -35.67
C PRO A 9 17.30 0.25 -34.52
N ALA A 10 16.71 1.38 -34.11
CA ALA A 10 15.60 1.43 -33.16
C ALA A 10 14.24 0.98 -33.73
N PHE A 11 14.06 0.98 -35.06
CA PHE A 11 12.79 0.62 -35.73
C PHE A 11 12.91 -0.64 -36.60
N ALA A 12 13.94 -1.47 -36.36
CA ALA A 12 14.21 -2.69 -37.12
C ALA A 12 13.22 -3.85 -36.85
N GLY A 13 12.16 -3.62 -36.04
CA GLY A 13 11.09 -4.58 -35.76
C GLY A 13 9.85 -4.40 -36.64
N ASP A 14 8.97 -5.40 -36.66
CA ASP A 14 7.78 -5.49 -37.54
C ASP A 14 6.67 -4.43 -37.25
N ARG A 15 6.82 -3.57 -36.24
CA ARG A 15 5.80 -2.58 -35.82
C ARG A 15 6.37 -1.16 -35.74
N PRO A 16 6.13 -0.28 -36.73
CA PRO A 16 6.48 1.13 -36.60
C PRO A 16 5.58 1.84 -35.56
N PRO A 17 6.12 2.75 -34.73
CA PRO A 17 5.31 3.50 -33.76
C PRO A 17 4.22 4.34 -34.41
N LEU A 18 3.06 4.44 -33.76
CA LEU A 18 1.90 5.18 -34.28
C LEU A 18 2.19 6.67 -34.48
N TRP A 19 2.97 7.27 -33.58
CA TRP A 19 3.37 8.67 -33.68
C TRP A 19 4.28 8.97 -34.87
N ALA A 20 4.93 7.96 -35.47
CA ALA A 20 5.82 8.13 -36.62
C ALA A 20 5.09 8.13 -37.98
N ALA A 21 3.80 7.79 -38.00
CA ALA A 21 3.00 7.68 -39.22
C ALA A 21 2.36 9.02 -39.63
N PHE A 22 2.24 9.27 -40.94
CA PHE A 22 1.45 10.40 -41.44
C PHE A 22 -0.04 10.05 -41.43
N ASP A 23 -0.88 10.94 -40.90
CA ASP A 23 -2.33 10.73 -40.78
C ASP A 23 -3.06 11.66 -41.76
N ALA A 24 -3.30 11.16 -42.98
CA ALA A 24 -3.92 11.94 -44.04
C ALA A 24 -5.36 12.36 -43.73
N GLU A 25 -6.14 11.52 -43.05
CA GLU A 25 -7.52 11.83 -42.64
C GLU A 25 -7.55 13.02 -41.67
N TRP A 26 -6.71 12.97 -40.64
CA TRP A 26 -6.59 14.05 -39.68
C TRP A 26 -6.00 15.31 -40.32
N TYR A 27 -4.95 15.17 -41.12
CA TYR A 27 -4.27 16.31 -41.77
C TYR A 27 -5.23 17.09 -42.67
N ARG A 28 -6.05 16.38 -43.46
CA ARG A 28 -7.10 16.96 -44.31
C ARG A 28 -8.14 17.71 -43.49
N THR A 29 -8.52 17.17 -42.34
CA THR A 29 -9.52 17.76 -41.45
C THR A 29 -8.98 18.99 -40.73
N ARG A 30 -7.77 18.92 -40.17
CA ARG A 30 -7.13 19.99 -39.39
C ARG A 30 -6.74 21.19 -40.26
N TYR A 31 -6.19 20.96 -41.45
CA TYR A 31 -5.65 22.00 -42.31
C TYR A 31 -6.51 22.28 -43.55
N GLY A 32 -7.73 21.72 -43.63
CA GLY A 32 -8.56 21.80 -44.82
C GLY A 32 -8.86 23.21 -45.33
N LEU A 33 -9.07 24.18 -44.44
CA LEU A 33 -9.26 25.60 -44.84
C LEU A 33 -7.99 26.17 -45.46
N ARG A 34 -6.85 26.00 -44.79
CA ARG A 34 -5.53 26.45 -45.26
C ARG A 34 -5.15 25.78 -46.59
N LEU A 35 -5.37 24.48 -46.73
CA LEU A 35 -5.11 23.75 -47.98
C LEU A 35 -5.98 24.28 -49.14
N ARG A 36 -7.23 24.67 -48.86
CA ARG A 36 -8.12 25.28 -49.87
C ARG A 36 -7.70 26.71 -50.24
N GLU A 37 -7.16 27.48 -49.30
CA GLU A 37 -6.63 28.82 -49.56
C GLU A 37 -5.34 28.73 -50.38
N GLU A 38 -4.41 27.85 -49.99
CA GLU A 38 -3.16 27.60 -50.73
C GLU A 38 -3.43 27.09 -52.16
N ALA A 39 -4.46 26.26 -52.34
CA ALA A 39 -4.91 25.82 -53.67
C ALA A 39 -5.53 26.95 -54.51
N LYS A 40 -6.07 28.00 -53.90
CA LYS A 40 -6.62 29.17 -54.61
C LYS A 40 -5.55 30.20 -54.97
N GLU A 41 -4.53 30.36 -54.13
CA GLU A 41 -3.44 31.34 -54.32
C GLU A 41 -2.38 30.88 -55.33
N SER A 42 -2.22 29.57 -55.54
CA SER A 42 -1.11 29.02 -56.32
C SER A 42 -1.20 29.20 -57.83
N GLY A 43 -2.34 29.62 -58.40
CA GLY A 43 -2.49 30.13 -59.78
C GLY A 43 -2.08 29.20 -60.95
N GLU A 44 -1.42 28.08 -60.67
CA GLU A 44 -1.02 27.07 -61.65
C GLU A 44 -1.98 25.89 -61.58
N ALA A 45 -2.34 25.37 -62.75
CA ALA A 45 -3.26 24.25 -62.95
C ALA A 45 -2.65 22.91 -62.49
N GLY A 46 -2.39 22.77 -61.20
CA GLY A 46 -2.22 21.51 -60.51
C GLY A 46 -3.20 21.49 -59.34
N GLU A 47 -4.30 20.73 -59.47
CA GLU A 47 -5.13 20.42 -58.31
C GLU A 47 -4.22 19.88 -57.20
N LEU A 48 -4.25 20.51 -56.04
CA LEU A 48 -3.54 20.03 -54.85
C LEU A 48 -4.06 18.61 -54.61
N ASP A 49 -3.22 17.59 -54.82
CA ASP A 49 -3.65 16.19 -54.74
C ASP A 49 -4.12 15.89 -53.32
N LEU A 50 -5.44 15.74 -53.15
CA LEU A 50 -6.10 15.48 -51.87
C LEU A 50 -6.17 13.97 -51.55
N SER A 51 -5.55 13.12 -52.37
CA SER A 51 -5.27 11.72 -52.02
C SER A 51 -4.36 11.65 -50.80
N ASP A 52 -4.34 10.50 -50.10
CA ASP A 52 -3.52 10.33 -48.91
C ASP A 52 -2.01 10.47 -49.23
N GLU A 53 -1.57 9.96 -50.38
CA GLU A 53 -0.20 10.13 -50.88
C GLU A 53 0.11 11.58 -51.24
N GLY A 54 -0.84 12.28 -51.91
CA GLY A 54 -0.72 13.68 -52.27
C GLY A 54 -0.54 14.60 -51.05
N LEU A 55 -1.31 14.36 -49.99
CA LEU A 55 -1.22 15.10 -48.73
C LEU A 55 0.10 14.85 -47.99
N GLU A 56 0.60 13.61 -47.98
CA GLU A 56 1.91 13.29 -47.40
C GLU A 56 3.04 14.01 -48.15
N GLN A 57 2.97 14.05 -49.49
CA GLN A 57 3.94 14.77 -50.31
C GLN A 57 3.86 16.30 -50.11
N HIS A 58 2.66 16.84 -49.98
CA HIS A 58 2.45 18.24 -49.63
C HIS A 58 3.11 18.58 -48.28
N TRP A 59 2.87 17.75 -47.27
CA TRP A 59 3.47 17.95 -45.94
C TRP A 59 5.00 17.93 -46.02
N LYS A 60 5.60 16.93 -46.68
CA LYS A 60 7.07 16.83 -46.84
C LYS A 60 7.69 18.05 -47.52
N ARG A 61 7.05 18.56 -48.59
CA ARG A 61 7.62 19.66 -49.40
C ARG A 61 7.44 21.03 -48.76
N LYS A 62 6.30 21.24 -48.10
CA LYS A 62 5.87 22.57 -47.62
C LYS A 62 5.40 22.55 -46.18
N GLY A 63 4.57 21.58 -45.80
CA GLY A 63 3.95 21.55 -44.47
C GLY A 63 4.94 21.47 -43.31
N ALA A 64 5.95 20.60 -43.39
CA ALA A 64 6.97 20.42 -42.36
C ALA A 64 7.69 21.74 -42.03
N ARG A 65 8.16 22.46 -43.06
CA ARG A 65 8.82 23.77 -42.93
C ARG A 65 7.88 24.89 -42.49
N ALA A 66 6.59 24.71 -42.73
CA ALA A 66 5.54 25.63 -42.30
C ALA A 66 5.03 25.36 -40.87
N GLY A 67 5.68 24.44 -40.14
CA GLY A 67 5.31 24.08 -38.77
C GLY A 67 4.00 23.28 -38.67
N LEU A 68 3.57 22.62 -39.75
CA LEU A 68 2.38 21.78 -39.75
C LEU A 68 2.70 20.42 -39.15
N SER A 69 1.86 19.95 -38.23
CA SER A 69 2.00 18.62 -37.63
C SER A 69 1.58 17.54 -38.64
N PRO A 70 2.25 16.38 -38.70
CA PRO A 70 1.94 15.31 -39.66
C PRO A 70 0.78 14.41 -39.22
N ASN A 71 0.48 14.37 -37.93
CA ASN A 71 -0.56 13.54 -37.33
C ASN A 71 -1.03 14.14 -36.00
N ARG A 72 -2.04 13.51 -35.39
CA ARG A 72 -2.64 13.94 -34.11
C ARG A 72 -1.80 13.63 -32.86
N PHE A 73 -0.74 12.83 -33.00
CA PHE A 73 0.09 12.33 -31.89
C PHE A 73 1.39 13.14 -31.73
N PHE A 74 1.64 14.11 -32.61
CA PHE A 74 2.81 14.99 -32.53
C PHE A 74 2.35 16.44 -32.71
N ASP A 75 2.72 17.31 -31.78
CA ASP A 75 2.41 18.74 -31.87
C ASP A 75 3.68 19.54 -32.19
N GLU A 76 3.83 19.90 -33.47
CA GLU A 76 5.02 20.60 -33.99
C GLU A 76 5.22 21.98 -33.33
N GLU A 77 4.16 22.76 -33.17
CA GLU A 77 4.28 24.11 -32.61
C GLU A 77 4.68 24.06 -31.13
N TRP A 78 4.03 23.18 -30.37
CA TRP A 78 4.34 22.98 -28.96
C TRP A 78 5.73 22.38 -28.78
N TYR A 79 6.09 21.36 -29.57
CA TYR A 79 7.40 20.69 -29.49
C TYR A 79 8.55 21.66 -29.69
N LEU A 80 8.47 22.52 -30.70
CA LEU A 80 9.49 23.54 -30.96
C LEU A 80 9.54 24.64 -29.91
N ARG A 81 8.47 24.83 -29.13
CA ARG A 81 8.44 25.78 -28.01
C ARG A 81 9.09 25.20 -26.76
N GLN A 82 8.88 23.92 -26.51
CA GLN A 82 9.53 23.21 -25.41
C GLN A 82 11.01 22.92 -25.68
N ASN A 83 11.42 22.89 -26.95
CA ASN A 83 12.80 22.58 -27.37
C ASN A 83 13.39 23.73 -28.21
N PRO A 84 13.80 24.85 -27.60
CA PRO A 84 14.41 25.98 -28.31
C PRO A 84 15.69 25.60 -29.07
N ASP A 85 16.44 24.63 -28.56
CA ASP A 85 17.62 24.03 -29.20
C ASP A 85 17.28 23.39 -30.55
N VAL A 86 16.16 22.67 -30.63
CA VAL A 86 15.70 22.06 -31.89
C VAL A 86 15.24 23.14 -32.88
N ARG A 87 14.54 24.16 -32.39
CA ARG A 87 14.12 25.30 -33.22
C ARG A 87 15.32 26.04 -33.81
N GLU A 88 16.37 26.26 -33.02
CA GLU A 88 17.63 26.82 -33.48
C GLU A 88 18.28 25.90 -34.53
N GLY A 89 18.31 24.58 -34.27
CA GLY A 89 18.80 23.58 -35.23
C GLY A 89 18.07 23.62 -36.59
N ILE A 90 16.75 23.84 -36.60
CA ILE A 90 15.97 24.02 -37.84
C ILE A 90 16.38 25.30 -38.57
N SER A 91 16.57 26.40 -37.83
CA SER A 91 17.03 27.68 -38.43
C SER A 91 18.42 27.56 -39.07
N LEU A 92 19.26 26.66 -38.53
CA LEU A 92 20.59 26.33 -39.04
C LEU A 92 20.57 25.26 -40.15
N GLY A 93 19.39 24.73 -40.51
CA GLY A 93 19.23 23.70 -41.54
C GLY A 93 19.70 22.30 -41.14
N ILE A 94 19.84 22.03 -39.84
CA ILE A 94 20.24 20.70 -39.30
C ILE A 94 19.07 19.71 -39.43
N PHE A 95 17.84 20.19 -39.17
CA PHE A 95 16.61 19.40 -39.29
C PHE A 95 15.58 20.18 -40.12
N ASP A 96 14.76 19.49 -40.93
CA ASP A 96 13.68 20.13 -41.70
C ASP A 96 12.44 20.44 -40.84
N SER A 97 12.24 19.73 -39.71
CA SER A 97 11.15 19.97 -38.76
C SER A 97 11.45 19.35 -37.38
N GLY A 98 10.69 19.76 -36.37
CA GLY A 98 10.72 19.17 -35.03
C GLY A 98 10.28 17.70 -35.04
N PHE A 99 9.29 17.35 -35.88
CA PHE A 99 8.88 15.96 -36.07
C PHE A 99 10.02 15.05 -36.54
N LEU A 100 10.82 15.51 -37.51
CA LEU A 100 11.94 14.71 -38.01
C LEU A 100 13.04 14.57 -36.96
N HIS A 101 13.37 15.65 -36.26
CA HIS A 101 14.26 15.57 -35.09
C HIS A 101 13.75 14.55 -34.07
N TYR A 102 12.45 14.54 -33.77
CA TYR A 102 11.85 13.59 -32.84
C TYR A 102 12.02 12.14 -33.30
N CYS A 103 11.71 11.86 -34.56
CA CYS A 103 11.86 10.52 -35.14
C CYS A 103 13.31 10.03 -35.15
N GLU A 104 14.27 10.93 -35.38
CA GLU A 104 15.70 10.57 -35.47
C GLU A 104 16.35 10.39 -34.09
N SER A 105 16.04 11.27 -33.13
CA SER A 105 16.73 11.27 -31.83
C SER A 105 15.87 11.73 -30.65
N GLY A 106 14.91 12.64 -30.86
CA GLY A 106 14.12 13.22 -29.78
C GLY A 106 13.24 12.21 -29.02
N PHE A 107 12.84 11.11 -29.64
CA PHE A 107 12.03 10.06 -29.00
C PHE A 107 12.69 9.45 -27.75
N ARG A 108 14.00 9.60 -27.57
CA ARG A 108 14.74 9.03 -26.44
C ARG A 108 14.63 9.84 -25.15
N SER A 109 14.26 11.12 -25.24
CA SER A 109 14.36 12.02 -24.09
C SER A 109 13.42 13.21 -24.11
N ARG A 110 12.57 13.34 -25.14
CA ARG A 110 11.64 14.47 -25.29
C ARG A 110 10.20 13.94 -25.37
N SER A 111 9.25 14.76 -24.93
CA SER A 111 7.83 14.48 -25.15
C SER A 111 7.40 15.04 -26.52
N PRO A 112 6.65 14.28 -27.33
CA PRO A 112 6.18 14.74 -28.64
C PRO A 112 4.83 15.48 -28.60
N HIS A 113 4.10 15.38 -27.48
CA HIS A 113 2.73 15.84 -27.38
C HIS A 113 2.45 16.48 -26.01
N TRP A 114 1.66 17.55 -25.98
CA TRP A 114 1.37 18.35 -24.78
C TRP A 114 0.57 17.61 -23.70
N LEU A 115 -0.17 16.56 -24.07
CA LEU A 115 -0.94 15.71 -23.15
C LEU A 115 -0.23 14.38 -22.80
N PHE A 116 1.09 14.33 -23.00
CA PHE A 116 1.89 13.18 -22.60
C PHE A 116 3.23 13.65 -22.02
N SER A 117 3.62 13.06 -20.89
CA SER A 117 4.96 13.21 -20.34
C SER A 117 5.47 11.84 -19.94
N GLU A 118 6.66 11.49 -20.41
CA GLU A 118 7.27 10.20 -20.08
C GLU A 118 7.55 10.07 -18.57
N GLU A 119 7.96 11.17 -17.93
CA GLU A 119 8.12 11.24 -16.48
C GLU A 119 6.81 10.93 -15.74
N ASN A 120 5.69 11.55 -16.16
CA ASN A 120 4.37 11.29 -15.57
C ASN A 120 3.86 9.89 -15.89
N TYR A 121 4.22 9.36 -17.06
CA TYR A 121 3.76 8.04 -17.47
C TYR A 121 4.37 6.96 -16.60
N PHE A 122 5.68 7.00 -16.34
CA PHE A 122 6.32 6.06 -15.44
C PHE A 122 5.93 6.28 -13.98
N SER A 123 5.74 7.53 -13.52
CA SER A 123 5.30 7.78 -12.15
C SER A 123 3.87 7.30 -11.88
N CYS A 124 2.98 7.36 -12.88
CA CYS A 124 1.61 6.85 -12.76
C CYS A 124 1.50 5.33 -13.01
N ASN A 125 2.55 4.68 -13.53
CA ASN A 125 2.56 3.27 -13.93
C ASN A 125 3.88 2.61 -13.47
N PRO A 126 4.06 2.39 -12.14
CA PRO A 126 5.32 1.94 -11.57
C PRO A 126 5.73 0.53 -12.01
N ASP A 127 4.79 -0.25 -12.57
CA ASP A 127 5.05 -1.55 -13.19
C ASP A 127 5.89 -1.45 -14.48
N LEU A 128 6.04 -0.24 -15.04
CA LEU A 128 6.75 0.00 -16.29
C LEU A 128 8.12 0.67 -16.03
N SER A 129 9.13 0.28 -16.80
CA SER A 129 10.42 0.98 -16.85
C SER A 129 10.96 1.01 -18.28
N PRO A 130 11.88 1.94 -18.61
CA PRO A 130 12.52 1.97 -19.93
C PRO A 130 13.13 0.63 -20.35
N HIS A 131 13.68 -0.12 -19.39
CA HIS A 131 14.24 -1.46 -19.64
C HIS A 131 13.15 -2.49 -19.97
N VAL A 132 12.06 -2.51 -19.20
CA VAL A 132 10.91 -3.42 -19.45
C VAL A 132 10.30 -3.13 -20.82
N LEU A 133 10.07 -1.87 -21.15
CA LEU A 133 9.53 -1.46 -22.46
C LEU A 133 10.45 -1.88 -23.61
N ALA A 134 11.76 -1.67 -23.47
CA ALA A 134 12.74 -2.09 -24.46
C ALA A 134 12.76 -3.62 -24.64
N SER A 135 12.64 -4.40 -23.56
CA SER A 135 12.57 -5.86 -23.61
C SER A 135 11.32 -6.39 -24.33
N GLN A 136 10.24 -5.60 -24.35
CA GLN A 136 8.99 -5.88 -25.05
C GLN A 136 8.96 -5.31 -26.47
N GLY A 137 10.04 -4.65 -26.91
CA GLY A 137 10.16 -4.09 -28.26
C GLY A 137 9.53 -2.72 -28.46
N PHE A 138 9.25 -1.97 -27.38
CA PHE A 138 8.80 -0.57 -27.46
C PHE A 138 9.99 0.40 -27.42
N CYS A 139 9.90 1.49 -28.19
CA CYS A 139 11.00 2.46 -28.29
C CYS A 139 11.08 3.41 -27.09
N ASN A 140 9.94 3.74 -26.47
CA ASN A 140 9.81 4.65 -25.34
C ASN A 140 8.42 4.52 -24.69
N GLY A 141 8.14 5.31 -23.65
CA GLY A 141 6.86 5.28 -22.95
C GLY A 141 5.67 5.66 -23.84
N TYR A 142 5.86 6.63 -24.74
CA TYR A 142 4.78 7.11 -25.61
C TYR A 142 4.36 6.09 -26.67
N ASP A 143 5.33 5.36 -27.21
CA ASP A 143 5.08 4.26 -28.14
C ASP A 143 4.27 3.14 -27.48
N HIS A 144 4.65 2.73 -26.26
CA HIS A 144 3.87 1.77 -25.46
C HIS A 144 2.45 2.27 -25.19
N TYR A 145 2.32 3.54 -24.74
CA TYR A 145 1.03 4.12 -24.40
C TYR A 145 0.05 4.12 -25.57
N LEU A 146 0.48 4.59 -26.75
CA LEU A 146 -0.38 4.61 -27.94
C LEU A 146 -0.70 3.21 -28.47
N ALA A 147 0.21 2.24 -28.29
CA ALA A 147 0.04 0.88 -28.80
C ALA A 147 -1.00 0.09 -28.01
N ILE A 148 -0.89 0.11 -26.67
CA ILE A 148 -1.70 -0.70 -25.77
C ILE A 148 -2.15 0.05 -24.51
N GLY A 149 -1.35 0.98 -24.00
CA GLY A 149 -1.64 1.64 -22.72
C GLY A 149 -2.97 2.41 -22.67
N ASP A 150 -3.38 3.06 -23.77
CA ASP A 150 -4.68 3.74 -23.86
C ASP A 150 -5.86 2.76 -23.79
N GLN A 151 -5.74 1.58 -24.41
CA GLN A 151 -6.76 0.53 -24.35
C GLN A 151 -6.80 -0.16 -22.98
N GLU A 152 -5.67 -0.19 -22.28
CA GLU A 152 -5.58 -0.64 -20.89
C GLU A 152 -6.05 0.41 -19.87
N HIS A 153 -6.55 1.57 -20.34
CA HIS A 153 -7.00 2.68 -19.51
C HIS A 153 -5.92 3.25 -18.57
N ARG A 154 -4.64 3.19 -18.99
CA ARG A 154 -3.52 3.74 -18.21
C ARG A 154 -3.51 5.27 -18.20
N LYS A 155 -3.04 5.88 -17.12
CA LYS A 155 -2.92 7.34 -17.01
C LYS A 155 -1.71 7.83 -17.82
N SER A 156 -1.94 8.79 -18.72
CA SER A 156 -0.91 9.35 -19.62
C SER A 156 -0.28 10.65 -19.10
N HIS A 157 -1.03 11.38 -18.27
CA HIS A 157 -0.70 12.70 -17.77
C HIS A 157 -1.54 13.00 -16.53
N VAL A 158 -1.04 13.82 -15.60
CA VAL A 158 -1.82 14.30 -14.44
C VAL A 158 -3.10 15.04 -14.80
N PHE A 159 -3.24 15.53 -16.05
CA PHE A 159 -4.43 16.26 -16.52
C PHE A 159 -5.39 15.37 -17.32
N PHE A 160 -5.05 14.09 -17.49
CA PHE A 160 -5.84 13.13 -18.24
C PHE A 160 -5.93 11.80 -17.47
N ASP A 161 -7.01 11.67 -16.71
CA ASP A 161 -7.44 10.47 -16.02
C ASP A 161 -8.58 9.82 -16.83
N PRO A 162 -8.33 8.63 -17.43
CA PRO A 162 -9.34 7.92 -18.22
C PRO A 162 -10.65 7.69 -17.47
N GLU A 163 -10.60 7.38 -16.16
CA GLU A 163 -11.80 7.09 -15.39
C GLU A 163 -12.68 8.34 -15.20
N VAL A 164 -12.05 9.48 -14.89
CA VAL A 164 -12.74 10.77 -14.75
C VAL A 164 -13.40 11.16 -16.08
N PHE A 165 -12.67 11.01 -17.19
CA PHE A 165 -13.18 11.32 -18.52
C PHE A 165 -14.37 10.43 -18.93
N ARG A 166 -14.30 9.13 -18.64
CA ARG A 166 -15.41 8.19 -18.87
C ARG A 166 -16.64 8.56 -18.04
N ALA A 167 -16.46 8.76 -16.74
CA ALA A 167 -17.55 9.10 -15.83
C ALA A 167 -18.27 10.38 -16.27
N ALA A 168 -17.52 11.43 -16.62
CA ALA A 168 -18.09 12.67 -17.16
C ALA A 168 -18.85 12.45 -18.48
N SER A 169 -18.30 11.66 -19.40
CA SER A 169 -18.94 11.35 -20.68
C SER A 169 -20.27 10.60 -20.51
N MET A 170 -20.34 9.67 -19.54
CA MET A 170 -21.55 8.92 -19.23
C MET A 170 -22.62 9.77 -18.54
N ALA A 171 -22.23 10.61 -17.58
CA ALA A 171 -23.15 11.48 -16.84
C ALA A 171 -23.94 12.43 -17.79
N GLU A 172 -23.27 12.92 -18.83
CA GLU A 172 -23.86 13.81 -19.83
C GLU A 172 -24.67 13.07 -20.92
N ARG A 173 -24.84 11.73 -20.82
CA ARG A 173 -25.52 10.86 -21.81
C ARG A 173 -25.01 11.02 -23.23
N GLN A 174 -23.73 11.34 -23.39
CA GLN A 174 -23.12 11.50 -24.72
C GLN A 174 -22.64 10.15 -25.26
N HIS A 175 -22.46 10.06 -26.59
CA HIS A 175 -21.95 8.84 -27.23
C HIS A 175 -20.51 8.56 -26.76
N TYR A 176 -20.30 7.36 -26.21
CA TYR A 176 -19.01 6.85 -25.78
C TYR A 176 -18.80 5.47 -26.42
N ASP A 177 -17.67 5.29 -27.10
CA ASP A 177 -17.32 4.05 -27.81
C ASP A 177 -16.24 3.27 -27.03
N PHE A 178 -16.62 2.13 -26.44
CA PHE A 178 -15.73 1.24 -25.70
C PHE A 178 -14.69 0.53 -26.58
N ALA A 179 -14.80 0.60 -27.92
CA ALA A 179 -13.81 0.05 -28.83
C ALA A 179 -12.61 1.00 -29.08
N ILE A 180 -12.71 2.27 -28.66
CA ILE A 180 -11.68 3.29 -28.83
C ILE A 180 -11.15 3.67 -27.44
N GLY A 181 -9.83 3.74 -27.28
CA GLY A 181 -9.22 4.21 -26.03
C GLY A 181 -9.61 5.65 -25.67
N ASP A 182 -9.55 5.95 -24.38
CA ASP A 182 -10.02 7.22 -23.82
C ASP A 182 -9.26 8.42 -24.36
N PHE A 183 -7.94 8.33 -24.44
CA PHE A 183 -7.08 9.38 -24.97
C PHE A 183 -7.32 9.57 -26.47
N ALA A 184 -7.40 8.49 -27.23
CA ALA A 184 -7.71 8.55 -28.65
C ALA A 184 -9.07 9.23 -28.89
N GLN A 185 -10.07 8.95 -28.06
CA GLN A 185 -11.38 9.60 -28.13
C GLN A 185 -11.30 11.10 -27.78
N PHE A 186 -10.58 11.46 -26.72
CA PHE A 186 -10.41 12.85 -26.28
C PHE A 186 -9.74 13.73 -27.34
N ILE A 187 -8.64 13.26 -27.95
CA ILE A 187 -7.93 14.03 -28.98
C ILE A 187 -8.66 14.03 -30.33
N ARG A 188 -9.47 13.00 -30.63
CA ARG A 188 -10.19 12.88 -31.91
C ARG A 188 -11.38 13.83 -31.98
N PHE A 189 -12.07 14.07 -30.87
CA PHE A 189 -13.29 14.85 -30.83
C PHE A 189 -13.10 16.12 -30.02
N SER A 190 -13.01 17.29 -30.65
CA SER A 190 -12.82 18.58 -29.96
C SER A 190 -13.86 18.87 -28.88
N VAL A 191 -15.09 18.38 -29.04
CA VAL A 191 -16.18 18.48 -28.05
C VAL A 191 -15.85 17.71 -26.76
N ALA A 192 -15.09 16.61 -26.84
CA ALA A 192 -14.66 15.86 -25.66
C ALA A 192 -13.80 16.71 -24.72
N GLY A 193 -13.07 17.67 -25.27
CA GLY A 193 -12.25 18.62 -24.50
C GLY A 193 -13.03 19.58 -23.60
N ARG A 194 -14.36 19.66 -23.74
CA ARG A 194 -15.23 20.42 -22.82
C ARG A 194 -15.64 19.63 -21.59
N ARG A 195 -15.38 18.31 -21.57
CA ARG A 195 -15.67 17.43 -20.46
C ARG A 195 -14.47 17.37 -19.52
N ARG A 196 -14.73 17.15 -18.23
CA ARG A 196 -13.66 16.99 -17.24
C ARG A 196 -12.80 15.78 -17.59
N SER A 197 -11.50 16.00 -17.74
CA SER A 197 -10.51 14.96 -17.99
C SER A 197 -9.65 14.64 -16.76
N SER A 198 -9.70 15.47 -15.71
CA SER A 198 -9.02 15.24 -14.43
C SER A 198 -9.62 16.13 -13.34
N TRP A 199 -9.31 15.85 -12.08
CA TRP A 199 -9.68 16.72 -10.96
C TRP A 199 -8.82 17.99 -10.83
N TYR A 200 -7.67 18.05 -11.53
CA TYR A 200 -6.78 19.22 -11.51
C TYR A 200 -7.18 20.32 -12.49
N PHE A 201 -8.05 20.04 -13.45
CA PHE A 201 -8.51 21.01 -14.43
C PHE A 201 -10.03 21.01 -14.54
N ASP A 202 -10.64 22.19 -14.42
CA ASP A 202 -12.09 22.36 -14.56
C ASP A 202 -12.41 23.07 -15.88
N PRO A 203 -12.78 22.34 -16.94
CA PRO A 203 -13.01 22.93 -18.25
C PRO A 203 -14.22 23.87 -18.29
N GLN A 204 -15.26 23.60 -17.47
CA GLN A 204 -16.45 24.44 -17.46
C GLN A 204 -16.14 25.77 -16.77
N TRP A 205 -15.57 25.71 -15.56
CA TRP A 205 -15.18 26.92 -14.84
C TRP A 205 -14.15 27.73 -15.62
N TYR A 206 -13.19 27.08 -16.28
CA TYR A 206 -12.16 27.75 -17.07
C TYR A 206 -12.75 28.58 -18.22
N LEU A 207 -13.74 28.04 -18.94
CA LEU A 207 -14.42 28.75 -20.03
C LEU A 207 -15.34 29.87 -19.52
N GLU A 208 -15.97 29.69 -18.36
CA GLU A 208 -16.76 30.74 -17.71
C GLU A 208 -15.88 31.90 -17.20
N ARG A 209 -14.68 31.59 -16.71
CA ARG A 209 -13.72 32.56 -16.17
C ARG A 209 -12.99 33.35 -17.26
N TYR A 210 -12.68 32.72 -18.39
CA TYR A 210 -11.85 33.28 -19.45
C TYR A 210 -12.58 33.29 -20.81
N PRO A 211 -13.45 34.28 -21.08
CA PRO A 211 -14.18 34.38 -22.34
C PRO A 211 -13.28 34.51 -23.58
N ASP A 212 -12.08 35.08 -23.45
CA ASP A 212 -11.07 35.15 -24.51
C ASP A 212 -10.62 33.77 -25.01
N VAL A 213 -10.69 32.76 -24.14
CA VAL A 213 -10.41 31.36 -24.51
C VAL A 213 -11.53 30.81 -25.39
N VAL A 214 -12.79 31.18 -25.14
CA VAL A 214 -13.93 30.75 -25.97
C VAL A 214 -13.72 31.23 -27.42
N ASP A 215 -13.37 32.51 -27.60
CA ASP A 215 -13.07 33.09 -28.91
C ASP A 215 -11.88 32.38 -29.60
N ALA A 216 -10.86 32.00 -28.83
CA ALA A 216 -9.69 31.28 -29.33
C ALA A 216 -10.01 29.83 -29.76
N LEU A 217 -11.00 29.20 -29.14
CA LEU A 217 -11.50 27.88 -29.54
C LEU A 217 -12.39 27.97 -30.79
N GLU A 218 -13.27 28.97 -30.86
CA GLU A 218 -14.16 29.17 -32.01
C GLU A 218 -13.38 29.53 -33.29
N SER A 219 -12.28 30.27 -33.15
CA SER A 219 -11.35 30.54 -34.26
C SER A 219 -10.45 29.36 -34.64
N GLY A 220 -10.53 28.23 -33.91
CA GLY A 220 -9.74 27.02 -34.16
C GLY A 220 -8.25 27.11 -33.79
N ARG A 221 -7.85 28.19 -33.11
CA ARG A 221 -6.48 28.41 -32.63
C ARG A 221 -6.07 27.37 -31.60
N PHE A 222 -6.97 27.01 -30.69
CA PHE A 222 -6.79 25.91 -29.75
C PHE A 222 -7.86 24.83 -29.96
N GLN A 223 -7.55 23.57 -29.62
CA GLN A 223 -8.45 22.43 -29.85
C GLN A 223 -9.47 22.24 -28.72
N SER A 224 -9.09 22.59 -27.49
CA SER A 224 -9.88 22.41 -26.26
C SER A 224 -9.42 23.40 -25.19
N PRO A 225 -10.22 23.65 -24.13
CA PRO A 225 -9.78 24.47 -22.99
C PRO A 225 -8.51 23.92 -22.33
N LEU A 226 -8.37 22.59 -22.21
CA LEU A 226 -7.16 21.99 -21.66
C LEU A 226 -5.94 22.20 -22.57
N HIS A 227 -6.12 22.10 -23.89
CA HIS A 227 -5.07 22.44 -24.85
C HIS A 227 -4.64 23.90 -24.70
N HIS A 228 -5.58 24.85 -24.56
CA HIS A 228 -5.24 26.24 -24.25
C HIS A 228 -4.46 26.36 -22.93
N TYR A 229 -4.95 25.75 -21.86
CA TYR A 229 -4.29 25.82 -20.55
C TYR A 229 -2.85 25.32 -20.59
N LEU A 230 -2.57 24.22 -21.30
CA LEU A 230 -1.24 23.61 -21.37
C LEU A 230 -0.30 24.27 -22.41
N THR A 231 -0.85 24.88 -23.47
CA THR A 231 -0.03 25.40 -24.58
C THR A 231 -0.08 26.91 -24.78
N ASN A 232 -0.75 27.70 -23.93
CA ASN A 232 -0.70 29.16 -24.01
C ASN A 232 0.70 29.74 -23.70
N GLY A 233 0.93 30.97 -24.16
CA GLY A 233 2.23 31.67 -24.02
C GLY A 233 2.42 32.46 -22.72
N ASN A 234 1.40 32.57 -21.87
CA ASN A 234 1.46 33.31 -20.60
C ASN A 234 0.81 32.50 -19.47
N PRO A 235 1.46 31.40 -19.04
CA PRO A 235 0.82 30.39 -18.20
C PRO A 235 0.47 30.86 -16.78
N THR A 236 1.09 31.93 -16.28
CA THR A 236 0.83 32.49 -14.95
C THR A 236 -0.40 33.42 -14.93
N ALA A 237 -0.99 33.73 -16.09
CA ALA A 237 -2.20 34.56 -16.18
C ALA A 237 -3.51 33.74 -16.06
N TYR A 238 -3.43 32.42 -16.13
CA TYR A 238 -4.58 31.54 -16.20
C TYR A 238 -4.55 30.52 -15.07
N ASP A 239 -5.53 30.60 -14.19
CA ASP A 239 -5.78 29.61 -13.15
C ASP A 239 -6.51 28.40 -13.78
N PRO A 240 -6.18 27.15 -13.40
CA PRO A 240 -6.74 25.93 -14.00
C PRO A 240 -8.12 25.53 -13.47
N ASN A 241 -8.46 26.00 -12.27
CA ASN A 241 -9.64 25.60 -11.50
C ASN A 241 -9.90 26.66 -10.40
N PRO A 242 -11.09 26.68 -9.76
CA PRO A 242 -11.42 27.67 -8.73
C PRO A 242 -10.67 27.48 -7.40
N TRP A 243 -9.83 26.45 -7.27
CA TRP A 243 -9.16 26.07 -6.02
C TRP A 243 -7.67 26.37 -5.99
N PHE A 244 -7.13 26.95 -7.06
CA PHE A 244 -5.76 27.41 -7.13
C PHE A 244 -5.69 28.81 -7.71
N SER A 245 -4.79 29.64 -7.19
CA SER A 245 -4.51 30.96 -7.76
C SER A 245 -3.02 31.21 -7.92
N GLU A 246 -2.57 31.43 -9.16
CA GLU A 246 -1.18 31.78 -9.49
C GLU A 246 -0.72 33.02 -8.72
N THR A 247 -1.57 34.05 -8.68
CA THR A 247 -1.25 35.32 -8.02
C THR A 247 -1.08 35.16 -6.51
N PHE A 248 -1.98 34.40 -5.86
CA PHE A 248 -1.88 34.13 -4.43
C PHE A 248 -0.65 33.28 -4.12
N TYR A 249 -0.46 32.20 -4.88
CA TYR A 249 0.59 31.22 -4.59
C TYR A 249 1.99 31.82 -4.71
N ALA A 250 2.23 32.64 -5.74
CA ALA A 250 3.50 33.36 -5.91
C ALA A 250 3.74 34.42 -4.81
N ALA A 251 2.69 35.06 -4.30
CA ALA A 251 2.80 36.03 -3.22
C ALA A 251 3.08 35.38 -1.87
N GLN A 252 2.44 34.23 -1.61
CA GLN A 252 2.60 33.46 -0.37
C GLN A 252 3.95 32.71 -0.31
N TYR A 253 4.45 32.25 -1.46
CA TYR A 253 5.68 31.47 -1.58
C TYR A 253 6.68 32.13 -2.55
N PRO A 254 7.42 33.17 -2.09
CA PRO A 254 8.37 33.90 -2.94
C PRO A 254 9.52 33.03 -3.49
N ASP A 255 9.88 31.96 -2.79
CA ASP A 255 10.81 30.93 -3.26
C ASP A 255 10.35 30.31 -4.59
N VAL A 256 9.07 29.95 -4.67
CA VAL A 256 8.47 29.38 -5.89
C VAL A 256 8.35 30.44 -6.98
N GLY A 257 7.90 31.65 -6.62
CA GLY A 257 7.77 32.76 -7.57
C GLY A 257 9.09 33.07 -8.28
N ASN A 258 10.21 33.06 -7.55
CA ASN A 258 11.54 33.25 -8.12
C ASN A 258 11.98 32.11 -9.04
N ILE A 259 11.67 30.86 -8.70
CA ILE A 259 12.02 29.70 -9.55
C ILE A 259 11.22 29.73 -10.86
N VAL A 260 9.92 30.04 -10.77
CA VAL A 260 9.03 30.21 -11.95
C VAL A 260 9.56 31.34 -12.85
N ALA A 261 9.91 32.50 -12.28
CA ALA A 261 10.45 33.62 -13.06
C ALA A 261 11.78 33.30 -13.77
N ASN A 262 12.58 32.39 -13.20
CA ASN A 262 13.83 31.91 -13.79
C ASN A 262 13.63 30.71 -14.75
N GLY A 263 12.38 30.30 -15.02
CA GLY A 263 12.06 29.20 -15.92
C GLY A 263 12.28 27.80 -15.34
N GLY A 264 12.39 27.67 -14.01
CA GLY A 264 12.51 26.36 -13.35
C GLY A 264 11.20 25.56 -13.31
N PHE A 265 10.05 26.25 -13.36
CA PHE A 265 8.72 25.68 -13.55
C PHE A 265 7.94 26.53 -14.55
N ARG A 266 6.99 25.93 -15.26
CA ARG A 266 6.08 26.61 -16.19
C ARG A 266 5.25 27.67 -15.48
N ASN A 267 4.74 27.35 -14.30
CA ASN A 267 3.93 28.23 -13.46
C ASN A 267 3.90 27.71 -12.01
N GLY A 268 3.26 28.45 -11.11
CA GLY A 268 3.12 28.05 -9.71
C GLY A 268 2.32 26.76 -9.55
N TYR A 269 1.37 26.50 -10.45
CA TYR A 269 0.55 25.29 -10.39
C TYR A 269 1.34 24.00 -10.64
N GLU A 270 2.32 24.03 -11.55
CA GLU A 270 3.20 22.89 -11.78
C GLU A 270 4.01 22.53 -10.52
N HIS A 271 4.58 23.54 -9.85
CA HIS A 271 5.24 23.33 -8.56
C HIS A 271 4.26 22.78 -7.52
N PHE A 272 3.04 23.32 -7.47
CA PHE A 272 2.03 22.88 -6.53
C PHE A 272 1.68 21.40 -6.71
N ILE A 273 1.42 20.94 -7.93
CA ILE A 273 1.13 19.52 -8.21
C ILE A 273 2.34 18.64 -7.85
N ARG A 274 3.56 19.02 -8.24
CA ARG A 274 4.75 18.18 -8.03
C ARG A 274 5.23 18.13 -6.57
N PHE A 275 5.09 19.23 -5.84
CA PHE A 275 5.66 19.38 -4.50
C PHE A 275 4.67 19.98 -3.51
N GLY A 276 3.95 21.03 -3.90
CA GLY A 276 3.09 21.79 -2.99
C GLY A 276 1.98 20.97 -2.32
N ILE A 277 1.38 19.99 -2.99
CA ILE A 277 0.36 19.11 -2.43
C ILE A 277 0.94 18.25 -1.30
N ALA A 278 2.08 17.59 -1.56
CA ALA A 278 2.78 16.77 -0.56
C ALA A 278 3.29 17.61 0.62
N GLU A 279 3.74 18.83 0.34
CA GLU A 279 4.14 19.83 1.34
C GLU A 279 2.95 20.50 2.06
N LYS A 280 1.72 20.18 1.66
CA LYS A 280 0.47 20.75 2.21
C LYS A 280 0.43 22.29 2.10
N ARG A 281 1.09 22.86 1.07
CA ARG A 281 1.06 24.30 0.78
C ARG A 281 -0.35 24.74 0.41
N GLN A 282 -0.70 25.95 0.81
CA GLN A 282 -2.00 26.55 0.57
C GLN A 282 -2.11 27.05 -0.89
N PRO A 283 -2.96 26.46 -1.76
CA PRO A 283 -3.05 26.84 -3.17
C PRO A 283 -3.78 28.16 -3.42
N GLN A 284 -4.66 28.56 -2.49
CA GLN A 284 -5.33 29.85 -2.48
C GLN A 284 -5.84 30.20 -1.07
N ALA A 285 -6.21 31.46 -0.83
CA ALA A 285 -6.63 31.96 0.48
C ALA A 285 -7.75 31.15 1.17
N GLY A 286 -8.65 30.51 0.41
CA GLY A 286 -9.77 29.73 0.93
C GLY A 286 -9.56 28.21 1.04
N VAL A 287 -8.35 27.70 0.75
CA VAL A 287 -8.09 26.25 0.70
C VAL A 287 -6.93 25.91 1.62
N ASP A 288 -7.23 25.39 2.81
CA ASP A 288 -6.21 24.94 3.77
C ASP A 288 -6.14 23.41 3.78
N LEU A 289 -5.19 22.86 3.04
CA LEU A 289 -5.02 21.40 2.92
C LEU A 289 -4.53 20.76 4.22
N ALA A 290 -3.75 21.48 5.04
CA ALA A 290 -3.25 20.95 6.31
C ALA A 290 -4.38 20.85 7.33
N ALA A 291 -5.23 21.89 7.42
CA ALA A 291 -6.42 21.87 8.25
C ALA A 291 -7.43 20.82 7.75
N PHE A 292 -7.63 20.71 6.43
CA PHE A 292 -8.55 19.74 5.85
C PHE A 292 -8.13 18.29 6.13
N LEU A 293 -6.84 17.99 5.98
CA LEU A 293 -6.29 16.67 6.30
C LEU A 293 -6.44 16.32 7.78
N SER A 294 -6.41 17.31 8.67
CA SER A 294 -6.57 17.13 10.12
C SER A 294 -8.03 16.92 10.56
N GLN A 295 -8.99 16.98 9.64
CA GLN A 295 -10.39 16.67 9.95
C GLN A 295 -10.59 15.16 10.05
N SER A 296 -11.30 14.73 11.08
CA SER A 296 -11.63 13.32 11.30
C SER A 296 -12.30 12.71 10.07
N GLY A 297 -11.82 11.55 9.64
CA GLY A 297 -12.33 10.80 8.49
C GLY A 297 -11.75 11.22 7.13
N THR A 298 -11.06 12.37 6.99
CA THR A 298 -10.47 12.80 5.72
C THR A 298 -9.48 11.78 5.17
N GLN A 299 -8.64 11.19 6.04
CA GLN A 299 -7.72 10.14 5.63
C GLN A 299 -8.43 8.86 5.17
N ARG A 300 -9.56 8.50 5.78
CA ARG A 300 -10.38 7.35 5.33
C ARG A 300 -10.91 7.54 3.91
N LEU A 301 -11.09 8.78 3.47
CA LEU A 301 -11.57 9.07 2.11
C LEU A 301 -10.44 9.06 1.09
N LEU A 302 -9.21 9.40 1.48
CA LEU A 302 -8.02 9.22 0.65
C LEU A 302 -7.78 7.74 0.30
N ARG A 303 -8.38 6.79 1.02
CA ARG A 303 -8.33 5.34 0.73
C ARG A 303 -9.18 4.94 -0.48
N ARG A 304 -10.08 5.82 -0.93
CA ARG A 304 -10.93 5.50 -2.08
C ARG A 304 -10.09 5.56 -3.36
N PRO A 305 -10.17 4.54 -4.24
CA PRO A 305 -9.35 4.47 -5.45
C PRO A 305 -9.60 5.62 -6.44
N ASP A 306 -10.75 6.30 -6.36
CA ASP A 306 -11.10 7.47 -7.17
C ASP A 306 -10.50 8.80 -6.66
N ILE A 307 -9.77 8.77 -5.53
CA ILE A 307 -9.08 9.92 -4.94
C ILE A 307 -7.57 9.77 -5.16
N THR A 308 -6.94 10.74 -5.83
CA THR A 308 -5.50 10.69 -6.12
C THR A 308 -4.66 11.31 -4.99
N ASP A 309 -5.13 12.43 -4.44
CA ASP A 309 -4.49 13.15 -3.34
C ASP A 309 -5.47 14.05 -2.59
N ILE A 310 -4.97 14.71 -1.53
CA ILE A 310 -5.74 15.61 -0.68
C ILE A 310 -6.35 16.82 -1.42
N PHE A 311 -5.70 17.30 -2.48
CA PHE A 311 -6.26 18.39 -3.29
C PHE A 311 -7.41 17.89 -4.14
N THR A 312 -7.29 16.73 -4.79
CA THR A 312 -8.40 16.11 -5.53
C THR A 312 -9.56 15.75 -4.62
N LEU A 313 -9.30 15.30 -3.38
CA LEU A 313 -10.34 15.08 -2.38
C LEU A 313 -11.07 16.38 -2.03
N TRP A 314 -10.32 17.46 -1.80
CA TRP A 314 -10.89 18.78 -1.55
C TRP A 314 -11.78 19.25 -2.72
N VAL A 315 -11.32 19.06 -3.96
CA VAL A 315 -12.06 19.42 -5.17
C VAL A 315 -13.38 18.64 -5.23
N GLN A 316 -13.32 17.32 -5.03
CA GLN A 316 -14.50 16.46 -5.04
C GLN A 316 -15.47 16.79 -3.90
N SER A 317 -14.97 17.19 -2.73
CA SER A 317 -15.79 17.56 -1.57
C SER A 317 -16.60 18.84 -1.75
N GLN A 318 -16.26 19.70 -2.73
CA GLN A 318 -17.00 20.93 -2.98
C GLN A 318 -18.29 20.71 -3.80
N GLY A 319 -18.39 19.59 -4.53
CA GLY A 319 -19.50 19.30 -5.45
C GLY A 319 -20.58 18.38 -4.89
N ASN A 320 -20.22 17.49 -3.95
CA ASN A 320 -21.11 16.64 -3.17
C ASN A 320 -20.59 16.58 -1.72
N PRO A 321 -21.46 16.50 -0.70
CA PRO A 321 -21.01 16.19 0.63
C PRO A 321 -20.24 14.87 0.58
N VAL A 322 -19.03 14.89 1.09
CA VAL A 322 -18.11 13.75 1.24
C VAL A 322 -18.77 12.53 1.92
N ASN A 323 -19.87 12.78 2.64
CA ASN A 323 -20.67 11.80 3.35
C ASN A 323 -21.96 11.37 2.62
N GLU A 324 -22.12 11.59 1.31
CA GLU A 324 -23.22 10.96 0.58
C GLU A 324 -23.01 9.45 0.52
N VAL A 325 -23.51 8.79 1.56
CA VAL A 325 -23.76 7.35 1.60
C VAL A 325 -24.67 7.05 0.41
N VAL A 326 -24.13 6.32 -0.58
CA VAL A 326 -24.97 5.69 -1.62
C VAL A 326 -26.07 4.94 -0.89
N ALA A 327 -27.33 5.30 -1.13
CA ALA A 327 -28.45 4.72 -0.40
C ALA A 327 -28.40 3.18 -0.53
N ASP A 328 -28.36 2.49 0.61
CA ASP A 328 -28.31 1.03 0.62
C ASP A 328 -29.56 0.48 -0.08
N ILE A 329 -29.35 -0.50 -0.97
CA ILE A 329 -30.45 -1.21 -1.63
C ILE A 329 -31.19 -2.02 -0.55
N PRO A 330 -32.53 -1.97 -0.48
CA PRO A 330 -33.30 -2.75 0.49
C PRO A 330 -32.96 -4.25 0.43
N ALA A 331 -32.88 -4.90 1.59
CA ALA A 331 -32.51 -6.32 1.70
C ALA A 331 -33.41 -7.24 0.84
N GLU A 332 -34.71 -6.94 0.78
CA GLU A 332 -35.69 -7.67 -0.04
C GLU A 332 -35.35 -7.61 -1.54
N GLN A 333 -34.90 -6.45 -2.02
CA GLN A 333 -34.53 -6.27 -3.42
C GLN A 333 -33.21 -7.00 -3.73
N CYS A 334 -32.26 -6.99 -2.80
CA CYS A 334 -31.02 -7.77 -2.93
C CYS A 334 -31.31 -9.29 -2.98
N GLN A 335 -32.23 -9.77 -2.13
CA GLN A 335 -32.65 -11.16 -2.11
C GLN A 335 -33.33 -11.59 -3.41
N LEU A 336 -34.25 -10.77 -3.93
CA LEU A 336 -34.91 -11.04 -5.20
C LEU A 336 -33.91 -11.13 -6.36
N LEU A 337 -32.91 -10.24 -6.40
CA LEU A 337 -31.85 -10.28 -7.40
C LEU A 337 -30.98 -11.54 -7.29
N ASP A 338 -30.63 -11.97 -6.07
CA ASP A 338 -29.83 -13.18 -5.86
C ASP A 338 -30.58 -14.45 -6.29
N LEU A 339 -31.87 -14.55 -5.96
CA LEU A 339 -32.74 -15.65 -6.43
C LEU A 339 -32.89 -15.65 -7.96
N GLN A 340 -33.02 -14.47 -8.58
CA GLN A 340 -33.04 -14.37 -10.05
C GLN A 340 -31.72 -14.84 -10.66
N ARG A 341 -30.57 -14.49 -10.07
CA ARG A 341 -29.26 -14.99 -10.51
C ARG A 341 -29.20 -16.52 -10.42
N ALA A 342 -29.63 -17.12 -9.31
CA ALA A 342 -29.69 -18.57 -9.18
C ALA A 342 -30.59 -19.22 -10.23
N GLN A 343 -31.74 -18.61 -10.55
CA GLN A 343 -32.66 -19.09 -11.58
C GLN A 343 -32.01 -19.11 -12.97
N THR A 344 -31.13 -18.16 -13.29
CA THR A 344 -30.42 -18.14 -14.59
C THR A 344 -29.47 -19.33 -14.79
N LEU A 345 -29.07 -20.02 -13.73
CA LEU A 345 -28.20 -21.20 -13.80
C LEU A 345 -28.93 -22.45 -14.29
N ILE A 346 -30.26 -22.53 -14.10
CA ILE A 346 -31.07 -23.73 -14.35
C ILE A 346 -30.85 -24.32 -15.74
N PRO A 347 -30.92 -23.56 -16.86
CA PRO A 347 -30.72 -24.13 -18.20
C PRO A 347 -29.33 -24.72 -18.41
N SER A 348 -28.31 -24.13 -17.78
CA SER A 348 -26.94 -24.64 -17.82
C SER A 348 -26.81 -25.95 -17.05
N LEU A 349 -27.35 -25.99 -15.83
CA LEU A 349 -27.27 -27.15 -14.94
C LEU A 349 -28.08 -28.36 -15.43
N ILE A 350 -29.15 -28.14 -16.20
CA ILE A 350 -29.86 -29.24 -16.87
C ILE A 350 -28.98 -29.88 -17.96
N ARG A 351 -28.21 -29.08 -18.69
CA ARG A 351 -27.32 -29.56 -19.77
C ARG A 351 -26.05 -30.20 -19.22
N GLY A 352 -25.52 -29.64 -18.15
CA GLY A 352 -24.35 -30.12 -17.42
C GLY A 352 -24.57 -30.02 -15.91
N PRO A 353 -25.11 -31.08 -15.26
CA PRO A 353 -25.31 -31.11 -13.82
C PRO A 353 -23.99 -30.92 -13.06
N LEU A 354 -24.05 -30.26 -11.89
CA LEU A 354 -22.92 -30.17 -10.97
C LEU A 354 -22.48 -31.57 -10.54
N ASP A 355 -21.18 -31.82 -10.43
CA ASP A 355 -20.66 -33.15 -10.13
C ASP A 355 -19.72 -33.17 -8.93
N PHE A 356 -20.20 -33.75 -7.83
CA PHE A 356 -19.44 -33.92 -6.59
C PHE A 356 -18.94 -35.35 -6.38
N ARG A 357 -18.90 -36.19 -7.43
CA ARG A 357 -18.41 -37.57 -7.29
C ARG A 357 -16.96 -37.55 -6.77
N PRO A 358 -16.70 -38.09 -5.56
CA PRO A 358 -15.38 -37.98 -4.96
C PRO A 358 -14.38 -38.84 -5.73
N VAL A 359 -13.22 -38.27 -6.03
CA VAL A 359 -12.12 -38.98 -6.71
C VAL A 359 -11.23 -39.71 -5.68
N THR A 360 -11.17 -39.18 -4.45
CA THR A 360 -10.39 -39.73 -3.33
C THR A 360 -11.17 -39.64 -2.01
N ILE A 361 -10.50 -39.83 -0.87
CA ILE A 361 -11.10 -39.61 0.46
C ILE A 361 -11.49 -38.12 0.56
N PRO A 362 -12.71 -37.79 1.02
CA PRO A 362 -13.14 -36.40 1.08
C PRO A 362 -12.31 -35.61 2.10
N ASP A 363 -11.88 -34.42 1.69
CA ASP A 363 -11.16 -33.46 2.54
C ASP A 363 -12.13 -32.82 3.55
N VAL A 364 -13.37 -32.58 3.11
CA VAL A 364 -14.44 -31.96 3.90
C VAL A 364 -15.76 -32.68 3.67
N THR A 365 -16.52 -32.89 4.74
CA THR A 365 -17.93 -33.28 4.65
C THR A 365 -18.81 -32.06 4.87
N VAL A 366 -19.62 -31.71 3.87
CA VAL A 366 -20.62 -30.64 3.96
C VAL A 366 -21.95 -31.25 4.39
N ILE A 367 -22.53 -30.76 5.48
CA ILE A 367 -23.89 -31.12 5.92
C ILE A 367 -24.81 -29.95 5.57
N LEU A 368 -25.79 -30.21 4.71
CA LEU A 368 -26.72 -29.22 4.18
C LEU A 368 -28.18 -29.60 4.53
N PRO A 369 -28.73 -29.06 5.63
CA PRO A 369 -30.14 -29.18 5.97
C PRO A 369 -30.99 -28.33 5.02
N VAL A 370 -32.06 -28.88 4.46
CA VAL A 370 -32.95 -28.16 3.52
C VAL A 370 -34.43 -28.43 3.76
N SER A 371 -35.28 -27.44 3.42
CA SER A 371 -36.74 -27.57 3.41
C SER A 371 -37.40 -26.49 2.53
N ASN A 372 -37.90 -26.85 1.35
CA ASN A 372 -38.59 -25.93 0.41
C ASN A 372 -37.75 -24.69 0.02
N GLN A 373 -36.49 -24.89 -0.37
CA GLN A 373 -35.51 -23.83 -0.63
C GLN A 373 -34.73 -24.11 -1.92
N PHE A 374 -35.44 -24.42 -3.02
CA PHE A 374 -34.79 -24.95 -4.23
C PHE A 374 -33.71 -24.02 -4.81
N LEU A 375 -34.02 -22.72 -4.98
CA LEU A 375 -33.09 -21.77 -5.61
C LEU A 375 -31.87 -21.49 -4.73
N GLU A 376 -32.09 -21.37 -3.42
CA GLU A 376 -31.06 -21.16 -2.41
C GLU A 376 -30.13 -22.38 -2.32
N THR A 377 -30.71 -23.59 -2.31
CA THR A 377 -29.96 -24.85 -2.34
C THR A 377 -29.10 -24.94 -3.61
N LEU A 378 -29.66 -24.56 -4.76
CA LEU A 378 -28.94 -24.55 -6.03
C LEU A 378 -27.78 -23.55 -6.03
N ALA A 379 -28.01 -22.34 -5.50
CA ALA A 379 -26.99 -21.30 -5.38
C ALA A 379 -25.82 -21.76 -4.50
N THR A 380 -26.13 -22.36 -3.34
CA THR A 380 -25.14 -22.95 -2.44
C THR A 380 -24.33 -24.05 -3.12
N LEU A 381 -24.98 -25.02 -3.77
CA LEU A 381 -24.29 -26.13 -4.44
C LEU A 381 -23.42 -25.61 -5.60
N ALA A 382 -23.91 -24.63 -6.37
CA ALA A 382 -23.13 -24.01 -7.44
C ALA A 382 -21.90 -23.28 -6.88
N ALA A 383 -22.04 -22.53 -5.79
CA ALA A 383 -20.92 -21.85 -5.14
C ALA A 383 -19.90 -22.84 -4.58
N LEU A 384 -20.32 -23.91 -3.92
CA LEU A 384 -19.43 -24.98 -3.47
C LEU A 384 -18.68 -25.63 -4.64
N HIS A 385 -19.35 -25.92 -5.75
CA HIS A 385 -18.72 -26.51 -6.93
C HIS A 385 -17.73 -25.55 -7.61
N ALA A 386 -18.07 -24.25 -7.69
CA ALA A 386 -17.20 -23.25 -8.31
C ALA A 386 -15.96 -22.95 -7.47
N ASN A 387 -16.08 -23.03 -6.13
CA ASN A 387 -15.05 -22.59 -5.20
C ASN A 387 -14.35 -23.76 -4.46
N SER A 388 -14.47 -24.99 -4.96
CA SER A 388 -13.78 -26.15 -4.41
C SER A 388 -12.74 -26.72 -5.36
N GLU A 389 -11.48 -26.64 -4.95
CA GLU A 389 -10.37 -27.43 -5.54
C GLU A 389 -10.19 -28.78 -4.81
N ARG A 390 -11.08 -29.09 -3.86
CA ARG A 390 -10.99 -30.19 -2.90
C ARG A 390 -12.07 -31.23 -3.12
N ASN A 391 -11.84 -32.45 -2.63
CA ASN A 391 -12.85 -33.50 -2.68
C ASN A 391 -13.88 -33.28 -1.57
N LEU A 392 -15.10 -32.89 -1.94
CA LEU A 392 -16.20 -32.67 -1.00
C LEU A 392 -17.12 -33.89 -0.92
N GLN A 393 -17.48 -34.30 0.30
CA GLN A 393 -18.64 -35.16 0.52
C GLN A 393 -19.83 -34.26 0.87
N ILE A 394 -20.82 -34.14 -0.02
CA ILE A 394 -22.03 -33.38 0.28
C ILE A 394 -23.10 -34.33 0.81
N ILE A 395 -23.64 -34.03 1.99
CA ILE A 395 -24.76 -34.72 2.61
C ILE A 395 -25.92 -33.74 2.74
N LEU A 396 -26.91 -33.87 1.87
CA LEU A 396 -28.12 -33.08 1.86
C LEU A 396 -29.20 -33.82 2.66
N VAL A 397 -29.74 -33.18 3.70
CA VAL A 397 -30.79 -33.77 4.54
C VAL A 397 -32.07 -32.97 4.35
N ASP A 398 -33.03 -33.57 3.66
CA ASP A 398 -34.28 -32.93 3.23
C ASP A 398 -35.43 -33.25 4.21
N ALA A 399 -36.00 -32.22 4.84
CA ALA A 399 -37.11 -32.34 5.80
C ALA A 399 -38.49 -32.45 5.13
N GLY A 400 -38.58 -33.13 4.00
CA GLY A 400 -39.83 -33.40 3.29
C GLY A 400 -40.28 -32.24 2.39
N SER A 401 -39.36 -31.71 1.59
CA SER A 401 -39.63 -30.66 0.62
C SER A 401 -40.72 -31.06 -0.39
N THR A 402 -41.56 -30.10 -0.73
CA THR A 402 -42.67 -30.21 -1.69
C THR A 402 -42.46 -29.36 -2.95
N ASP A 403 -41.44 -28.49 -2.95
CA ASP A 403 -40.99 -27.75 -4.12
C ASP A 403 -40.00 -28.57 -4.97
N GLU A 404 -39.33 -27.91 -5.92
CA GLU A 404 -38.33 -28.52 -6.80
C GLU A 404 -37.10 -29.08 -6.06
N THR A 405 -36.88 -28.76 -4.76
CA THR A 405 -35.83 -29.36 -3.93
C THR A 405 -35.99 -30.89 -3.85
N ALA A 406 -37.23 -31.38 -3.90
CA ALA A 406 -37.52 -32.82 -3.94
C ALA A 406 -36.91 -33.52 -5.16
N GLN A 407 -36.55 -32.76 -6.21
CA GLN A 407 -35.95 -33.25 -7.45
C GLN A 407 -34.53 -32.70 -7.68
N ILE A 408 -33.83 -32.28 -6.63
CA ILE A 408 -32.49 -31.65 -6.73
C ILE A 408 -31.45 -32.53 -7.46
N GLU A 409 -31.60 -33.85 -7.39
CA GLU A 409 -30.80 -34.86 -8.10
C GLU A 409 -30.84 -34.74 -9.64
N ARG A 410 -31.76 -33.95 -10.21
CA ARG A 410 -31.77 -33.62 -11.64
C ARG A 410 -30.67 -32.63 -12.03
N PHE A 411 -30.19 -31.84 -11.08
CA PHE A 411 -29.24 -30.74 -11.30
C PHE A 411 -27.85 -31.04 -10.74
N VAL A 412 -27.72 -32.05 -9.88
CA VAL A 412 -26.49 -32.37 -9.15
C VAL A 412 -26.28 -33.88 -9.07
N ARG A 413 -25.01 -34.32 -9.22
CA ARG A 413 -24.54 -35.70 -9.13
C ARG A 413 -23.51 -35.84 -8.00
N GLY A 414 -23.36 -37.06 -7.47
CA GLY A 414 -22.32 -37.36 -6.48
C GLY A 414 -22.60 -36.91 -5.04
N ILE A 415 -23.80 -36.40 -4.76
CA ILE A 415 -24.22 -36.01 -3.41
C ILE A 415 -25.00 -37.13 -2.72
N HIS A 416 -24.95 -37.18 -1.39
CA HIS A 416 -25.75 -38.10 -0.58
C HIS A 416 -27.02 -37.40 -0.09
N ILE A 417 -28.19 -37.90 -0.48
CA ILE A 417 -29.47 -37.29 -0.11
C ILE A 417 -30.18 -38.18 0.91
N LEU A 418 -30.51 -37.62 2.07
CA LEU A 418 -31.27 -38.28 3.12
C LEU A 418 -32.67 -37.65 3.23
N ARG A 419 -33.72 -38.48 3.13
CA ARG A 419 -35.13 -38.07 3.24
C ARG A 419 -35.82 -38.90 4.34
N PRO A 420 -35.77 -38.47 5.60
CA PRO A 420 -36.46 -39.16 6.69
C PRO A 420 -37.97 -39.28 6.42
N PRO A 421 -38.63 -40.39 6.80
CA PRO A 421 -40.06 -40.58 6.57
C PRO A 421 -40.96 -39.79 7.54
N TYR A 422 -40.38 -38.88 8.32
CA TYR A 422 -41.05 -38.05 9.31
C TYR A 422 -40.46 -36.63 9.29
N ARG A 423 -41.19 -35.66 9.84
CA ARG A 423 -40.67 -34.29 9.96
C ARG A 423 -39.54 -34.25 10.96
N THR A 424 -38.36 -33.85 10.52
CA THR A 424 -37.18 -33.65 11.36
C THR A 424 -37.04 -32.19 11.81
N THR A 425 -36.43 -31.99 12.98
CA THR A 425 -35.89 -30.68 13.37
C THR A 425 -34.54 -30.42 12.70
N HIS A 426 -34.09 -29.16 12.68
CA HIS A 426 -32.77 -28.82 12.13
C HIS A 426 -31.63 -29.55 12.86
N ALA A 427 -31.68 -29.61 14.20
CA ALA A 427 -30.74 -30.39 15.00
C ALA A 427 -30.69 -31.89 14.62
N GLU A 428 -31.85 -32.50 14.34
CA GLU A 428 -31.90 -33.90 13.88
C GLU A 428 -31.27 -34.06 12.49
N GLN A 429 -31.48 -33.10 11.58
CA GLN A 429 -30.85 -33.12 10.25
C GLN A 429 -29.32 -33.05 10.36
N VAL A 430 -28.80 -32.17 11.21
CA VAL A 430 -27.35 -32.05 11.47
C VAL A 430 -26.80 -33.34 12.06
N ALA A 431 -27.48 -33.93 13.04
CA ALA A 431 -27.06 -35.20 13.65
C ALA A 431 -27.01 -36.35 12.64
N LEU A 432 -28.07 -36.50 11.82
CA LEU A 432 -28.12 -37.52 10.77
C LEU A 432 -27.02 -37.34 9.72
N GLY A 433 -26.71 -36.09 9.36
CA GLY A 433 -25.60 -35.77 8.47
C GLY A 433 -24.24 -36.14 9.07
N LEU A 434 -24.06 -35.88 10.37
CA LEU A 434 -22.81 -36.12 11.09
C LEU A 434 -22.47 -37.62 11.20
N GLU A 435 -23.47 -38.48 11.40
CA GLU A 435 -23.31 -39.94 11.42
C GLU A 435 -22.77 -40.51 10.08
N LEU A 436 -23.08 -39.83 8.98
CA LEU A 436 -22.68 -40.24 7.63
C LEU A 436 -21.36 -39.59 7.17
N ALA A 437 -20.80 -38.68 7.97
CA ALA A 437 -19.63 -37.91 7.63
C ALA A 437 -18.34 -38.74 7.70
N ARG A 438 -17.51 -38.61 6.65
CA ARG A 438 -16.27 -39.41 6.52
C ARG A 438 -15.01 -38.57 6.65
N ALA A 439 -15.06 -37.29 6.31
CA ALA A 439 -13.91 -36.40 6.40
C ALA A 439 -13.51 -36.11 7.85
N GLU A 440 -12.27 -35.67 8.08
CA GLU A 440 -11.87 -35.18 9.41
C GLU A 440 -12.55 -33.86 9.76
N VAL A 441 -12.84 -33.02 8.76
CA VAL A 441 -13.47 -31.71 8.93
C VAL A 441 -14.90 -31.72 8.38
N ILE A 442 -15.82 -31.17 9.17
CA ILE A 442 -17.23 -30.99 8.84
C ILE A 442 -17.48 -29.52 8.54
N LEU A 443 -18.16 -29.20 7.45
CA LEU A 443 -18.71 -27.89 7.18
C LEU A 443 -20.22 -27.92 7.42
N LEU A 444 -20.69 -27.15 8.39
CA LEU A 444 -22.11 -26.87 8.59
C LEU A 444 -22.47 -25.64 7.76
N LEU A 445 -23.52 -25.76 6.94
CA LEU A 445 -23.91 -24.73 6.00
C LEU A 445 -25.42 -24.79 5.74
N SER A 446 -26.08 -23.62 5.73
CA SER A 446 -27.51 -23.48 5.41
C SER A 446 -27.74 -23.17 3.92
N ALA A 447 -28.90 -23.57 3.38
CA ALA A 447 -29.26 -23.21 2.02
C ALA A 447 -29.23 -21.69 1.79
N GLY A 448 -28.63 -21.25 0.69
CA GLY A 448 -28.46 -19.84 0.34
C GLY A 448 -27.11 -19.24 0.76
N VAL A 449 -26.37 -19.89 1.66
CA VAL A 449 -24.99 -19.51 2.00
C VAL A 449 -24.06 -19.89 0.84
N GLN A 450 -23.26 -18.93 0.40
CA GLN A 450 -22.37 -19.04 -0.75
C GLN A 450 -20.93 -18.71 -0.32
N PRO A 451 -20.02 -19.70 -0.21
CA PRO A 451 -18.62 -19.43 0.13
C PRO A 451 -17.92 -18.66 -1.00
N PHE A 452 -16.98 -17.79 -0.65
CA PHE A 452 -16.08 -17.14 -1.60
C PHE A 452 -14.92 -18.07 -2.03
N PRO A 453 -14.23 -17.77 -3.15
CA PRO A 453 -13.00 -18.46 -3.52
C PRO A 453 -11.96 -18.43 -2.39
N GLY A 454 -11.27 -19.55 -2.16
CA GLY A 454 -10.21 -19.66 -1.14
C GLY A 454 -10.69 -19.96 0.28
N SER A 455 -11.92 -19.60 0.66
CA SER A 455 -12.44 -19.74 2.03
C SER A 455 -12.30 -21.16 2.61
N LEU A 456 -12.57 -22.19 1.78
CA LEU A 456 -12.45 -23.59 2.19
C LEU A 456 -10.99 -23.98 2.49
N ASN A 457 -10.04 -23.53 1.66
CA ASN A 457 -8.62 -23.87 1.84
C ASN A 457 -8.08 -23.22 3.12
N ILE A 458 -8.36 -21.94 3.32
CA ILE A 458 -7.92 -21.17 4.49
C ILE A 458 -8.46 -21.78 5.79
N ALA A 459 -9.76 -22.13 5.81
CA ALA A 459 -10.36 -22.77 6.96
C ALA A 459 -9.72 -24.13 7.30
N LEU A 460 -9.29 -24.90 6.29
CA LEU A 460 -8.61 -26.19 6.49
C LEU A 460 -7.20 -26.03 7.05
N GLU A 461 -6.45 -25.03 6.57
CA GLU A 461 -5.10 -24.73 7.06
C GLU A 461 -5.09 -24.41 8.57
N ALA A 462 -6.13 -23.74 9.07
CA ALA A 462 -6.28 -23.45 10.49
C ALA A 462 -6.33 -24.71 11.39
N PHE A 463 -6.81 -25.85 10.86
CA PHE A 463 -6.79 -27.13 11.58
C PHE A 463 -5.40 -27.79 11.63
N ALA A 464 -4.33 -27.15 11.14
CA ALA A 464 -2.97 -27.54 11.51
C ALA A 464 -2.71 -27.34 13.02
N ASN A 465 -3.41 -26.40 13.66
CA ASN A 465 -3.36 -26.21 15.11
C ASN A 465 -4.34 -27.18 15.82
N PRO A 466 -3.86 -28.07 16.71
CA PRO A 466 -4.71 -29.04 17.41
C PRO A 466 -5.68 -28.38 18.41
N GLU A 467 -5.42 -27.15 18.87
CA GLU A 467 -6.34 -26.41 19.75
C GLU A 467 -7.59 -25.90 19.01
N VAL A 468 -7.52 -25.79 17.68
CA VAL A 468 -8.63 -25.31 16.85
C VAL A 468 -9.64 -26.44 16.65
N TYR A 469 -10.83 -26.27 17.22
CA TYR A 469 -11.93 -27.23 17.09
C TYR A 469 -12.99 -26.76 16.09
N ALA A 470 -13.12 -25.45 15.90
CA ALA A 470 -13.96 -24.87 14.88
C ALA A 470 -13.34 -23.61 14.27
N VAL A 471 -13.70 -23.33 13.02
CA VAL A 471 -13.28 -22.15 12.25
C VAL A 471 -14.50 -21.55 11.56
N GLY A 472 -14.62 -20.23 11.61
CA GLY A 472 -15.55 -19.45 10.80
C GLY A 472 -14.90 -18.12 10.42
N GLY A 473 -15.61 -17.26 9.70
CA GLY A 473 -15.08 -15.96 9.30
C GLY A 473 -16.16 -14.91 9.10
N GLN A 474 -16.02 -14.05 8.09
CA GLN A 474 -16.97 -12.96 7.85
C GLN A 474 -18.12 -13.46 6.97
N SER A 475 -19.34 -13.34 7.47
CA SER A 475 -20.55 -13.53 6.67
C SER A 475 -21.07 -12.18 6.17
N LEU A 476 -21.10 -12.03 4.84
CA LEU A 476 -21.58 -10.84 4.16
C LEU A 476 -23.06 -10.97 3.81
N GLY A 477 -23.83 -9.92 4.09
CA GLY A 477 -25.17 -9.76 3.58
C GLY A 477 -25.18 -9.60 2.06
N LEU A 478 -26.37 -9.73 1.45
CA LEU A 478 -26.54 -9.54 0.01
C LEU A 478 -26.28 -8.09 -0.46
N ASN A 479 -26.23 -7.14 0.48
CA ASN A 479 -25.82 -5.75 0.26
C ASN A 479 -24.28 -5.54 0.34
N GLY A 480 -23.50 -6.60 0.57
CA GLY A 480 -22.04 -6.53 0.70
C GLY A 480 -21.54 -5.99 2.05
N ARG A 481 -22.42 -5.78 3.04
CA ARG A 481 -22.05 -5.43 4.42
C ARG A 481 -21.90 -6.67 5.27
N VAL A 482 -21.02 -6.60 6.28
CA VAL A 482 -20.83 -7.68 7.25
C VAL A 482 -22.09 -7.82 8.09
N ARG A 483 -22.53 -9.06 8.29
CA ARG A 483 -23.58 -9.43 9.24
C ARG A 483 -23.01 -9.98 10.52
N GLU A 484 -22.00 -10.82 10.39
CA GLU A 484 -21.34 -11.47 11.52
C GLU A 484 -19.86 -11.66 11.19
N ALA A 485 -19.01 -11.26 12.14
CA ALA A 485 -17.59 -11.55 12.19
C ALA A 485 -17.28 -12.28 13.52
N GLY A 486 -18.00 -13.37 13.76
CA GLY A 486 -18.11 -14.02 15.07
C GLY A 486 -19.07 -13.31 16.02
N SER A 487 -19.45 -14.04 17.07
CA SER A 487 -20.41 -13.59 18.08
C SER A 487 -19.80 -13.58 19.47
N ILE A 488 -20.22 -12.60 20.29
CA ILE A 488 -19.93 -12.51 21.72
C ILE A 488 -21.03 -13.26 22.47
N VAL A 489 -20.65 -14.14 23.41
CA VAL A 489 -21.62 -14.83 24.28
C VAL A 489 -21.49 -14.30 25.70
N TRP A 490 -22.53 -13.62 26.16
CA TRP A 490 -22.56 -12.99 27.48
C TRP A 490 -22.80 -14.00 28.61
N ARG A 491 -22.44 -13.62 29.84
CA ARG A 491 -22.63 -14.45 31.05
C ARG A 491 -24.09 -14.88 31.29
N ASN A 492 -25.06 -14.11 30.81
CA ASN A 492 -26.49 -14.44 30.90
C ASN A 492 -26.98 -15.36 29.75
N ALA A 493 -26.09 -15.81 28.88
CA ALA A 493 -26.35 -16.56 27.64
C ALA A 493 -27.01 -15.78 26.50
N ALA A 494 -27.23 -14.47 26.66
CA ALA A 494 -27.50 -13.60 25.53
C ALA A 494 -26.26 -13.55 24.62
N PHE A 495 -26.44 -13.17 23.36
CA PHE A 495 -25.34 -13.04 22.41
C PHE A 495 -25.44 -11.74 21.60
N THR A 496 -24.34 -11.35 21.00
CA THR A 496 -24.26 -10.18 20.11
C THR A 496 -23.33 -10.51 18.94
N PRO A 497 -23.85 -10.60 17.69
CA PRO A 497 -23.02 -10.65 16.51
C PRO A 497 -22.11 -9.43 16.44
N PHE A 498 -20.84 -9.64 16.15
CA PHE A 498 -19.86 -8.56 16.05
C PHE A 498 -19.65 -8.14 14.59
N GLY A 499 -19.49 -6.84 14.35
CA GLY A 499 -19.17 -6.28 13.03
C GLY A 499 -20.36 -6.01 12.11
N GLU A 500 -21.60 -6.13 12.60
CA GLU A 500 -22.80 -5.85 11.80
C GLU A 500 -22.76 -4.43 11.20
N GLY A 501 -22.99 -4.31 9.88
CA GLY A 501 -23.01 -3.05 9.15
C GLY A 501 -21.64 -2.55 8.66
N LEU A 502 -20.54 -3.14 9.14
CA LEU A 502 -19.19 -2.83 8.67
C LEU A 502 -18.99 -3.29 7.22
N ARG A 503 -17.98 -2.74 6.54
CA ARG A 503 -17.48 -3.30 5.29
C ARG A 503 -16.61 -4.52 5.61
N ALA A 504 -16.46 -5.41 4.63
CA ALA A 504 -15.45 -6.45 4.74
C ALA A 504 -14.07 -5.81 4.96
N ASN A 505 -13.26 -6.42 5.81
CA ASN A 505 -11.87 -6.00 6.08
C ASN A 505 -11.71 -4.63 6.77
N GLU A 506 -12.74 -4.10 7.43
CA GLU A 506 -12.54 -2.99 8.39
C GLU A 506 -11.60 -3.45 9.52
N PRO A 507 -10.70 -2.58 10.04
CA PRO A 507 -9.68 -2.93 11.03
C PRO A 507 -10.19 -3.73 12.23
N GLU A 508 -11.39 -3.41 12.75
CA GLU A 508 -12.01 -4.09 13.89
C GLU A 508 -12.25 -5.58 13.67
N ILE A 509 -12.36 -6.00 12.41
CA ILE A 509 -12.70 -7.36 12.01
C ILE A 509 -11.63 -8.01 11.12
N ALA A 510 -10.67 -7.26 10.58
CA ALA A 510 -9.65 -7.72 9.62
C ALA A 510 -8.46 -8.48 10.25
N PHE A 511 -8.66 -9.17 11.38
CA PHE A 511 -7.61 -9.95 12.03
C PHE A 511 -8.16 -11.23 12.69
N ARG A 512 -7.33 -12.29 12.65
CA ARG A 512 -7.57 -13.58 13.27
C ARG A 512 -7.65 -13.44 14.78
N ARG A 513 -8.67 -14.06 15.37
CA ARG A 513 -8.87 -14.04 16.83
C ARG A 513 -9.65 -15.24 17.31
N TRP A 514 -9.54 -15.51 18.61
CA TRP A 514 -10.42 -16.44 19.28
C TRP A 514 -11.78 -15.79 19.51
N VAL A 515 -12.88 -16.45 19.14
CA VAL A 515 -14.24 -15.95 19.35
C VAL A 515 -15.06 -16.90 20.23
N ASP A 516 -16.21 -16.44 20.70
CA ASP A 516 -17.04 -17.27 21.57
C ASP A 516 -17.87 -18.29 20.81
N ALA A 517 -18.41 -17.89 19.66
CA ALA A 517 -19.28 -18.69 18.79
C ALA A 517 -19.50 -18.00 17.43
N PHE A 518 -20.24 -18.69 16.55
CA PHE A 518 -20.89 -18.15 15.35
C PHE A 518 -22.38 -18.48 15.43
N THR A 519 -23.23 -17.68 14.79
CA THR A 519 -24.69 -17.88 14.75
C THR A 519 -25.21 -18.19 13.34
N GLY A 520 -24.39 -17.97 12.30
CA GLY A 520 -24.71 -18.34 10.93
C GLY A 520 -23.47 -18.49 10.05
N GLY A 521 -23.68 -18.48 8.72
CA GLY A 521 -22.60 -18.52 7.73
C GLY A 521 -21.90 -19.88 7.65
N LEU A 522 -20.59 -19.86 7.38
CA LEU A 522 -19.75 -21.05 7.36
C LEU A 522 -19.23 -21.41 8.75
N LEU A 523 -19.50 -22.64 9.20
CA LEU A 523 -18.87 -23.18 10.40
C LEU A 523 -18.18 -24.52 10.11
N PHE A 524 -16.85 -24.49 10.09
CA PHE A 524 -16.03 -25.69 9.99
C PHE A 524 -15.76 -26.25 11.37
N CYS A 525 -15.84 -27.57 11.55
CA CYS A 525 -15.66 -28.26 12.83
C CYS A 525 -14.82 -29.52 12.64
N ARG A 526 -13.94 -29.84 13.60
CA ARG A 526 -13.34 -31.19 13.65
C ARG A 526 -14.42 -32.22 13.95
N ARG A 527 -14.49 -33.28 13.14
CA ARG A 527 -15.53 -34.31 13.21
C ARG A 527 -15.57 -35.01 14.56
N LEU A 528 -14.43 -35.47 15.09
CA LEU A 528 -14.42 -36.25 16.34
C LEU A 528 -14.88 -35.43 17.55
N PRO A 529 -14.29 -34.25 17.87
CA PRO A 529 -14.80 -33.42 18.96
C PRO A 529 -16.25 -32.98 18.75
N PHE A 530 -16.64 -32.70 17.50
CA PHE A 530 -18.03 -32.35 17.20
C PHE A 530 -18.97 -33.51 17.49
N HIS A 531 -18.67 -34.71 17.00
CA HIS A 531 -19.46 -35.91 17.27
C HIS A 531 -19.57 -36.24 18.77
N ASP A 532 -18.45 -36.24 19.50
CA ASP A 532 -18.41 -36.73 20.88
C ASP A 532 -19.00 -35.75 21.90
N HIS A 533 -18.97 -34.45 21.59
CA HIS A 533 -19.40 -33.40 22.49
C HIS A 533 -20.68 -32.67 22.05
N ASN A 534 -21.15 -32.88 20.82
CA ASN A 534 -22.42 -32.34 20.37
C ASN A 534 -23.58 -32.99 21.16
N ARG A 535 -24.22 -32.20 22.02
CA ARG A 535 -25.42 -32.60 22.77
C ARG A 535 -26.56 -31.62 22.51
N LEU A 536 -26.83 -31.36 21.24
CA LEU A 536 -28.04 -30.66 20.82
C LEU A 536 -29.26 -31.38 21.41
N ASN A 537 -30.16 -30.58 21.97
CA ASN A 537 -31.37 -31.03 22.63
C ASN A 537 -32.57 -30.49 21.83
N PRO A 538 -33.65 -31.26 21.64
CA PRO A 538 -34.90 -30.77 21.05
C PRO A 538 -35.48 -29.48 21.69
N ASP A 539 -35.08 -29.17 22.93
CA ASP A 539 -35.44 -27.93 23.63
C ASP A 539 -34.71 -26.68 23.12
N CYS A 540 -33.59 -26.84 22.41
CA CYS A 540 -32.86 -25.77 21.73
C CYS A 540 -33.42 -25.63 20.32
N ILE A 541 -34.15 -24.54 20.06
CA ILE A 541 -34.95 -24.42 18.84
C ILE A 541 -34.41 -23.28 17.97
N GLY A 542 -34.09 -23.61 16.72
CA GLY A 542 -33.70 -22.66 15.70
C GLY A 542 -32.20 -22.65 15.42
N PRO A 543 -31.79 -22.34 14.18
CA PRO A 543 -30.42 -22.53 13.71
C PRO A 543 -29.40 -21.72 14.53
N GLU A 544 -29.72 -20.48 14.88
CA GLU A 544 -28.82 -19.63 15.70
C GLU A 544 -28.51 -20.24 17.06
N ALA A 545 -29.55 -20.68 17.79
CA ALA A 545 -29.38 -21.25 19.13
C ALA A 545 -28.65 -22.59 19.08
N GLU A 546 -28.90 -23.39 18.04
CA GLU A 546 -28.22 -24.65 17.81
C GLU A 546 -26.72 -24.42 17.51
N MET A 547 -26.38 -23.45 16.65
CA MET A 547 -24.97 -23.09 16.38
C MET A 547 -24.24 -22.60 17.64
N LEU A 548 -24.89 -21.77 18.46
CA LEU A 548 -24.35 -21.36 19.77
C LEU A 548 -24.10 -22.58 20.68
N ALA A 549 -25.06 -23.52 20.74
CA ALA A 549 -24.92 -24.72 21.55
C ALA A 549 -23.77 -25.63 21.09
N ILE A 550 -23.56 -25.76 19.78
CA ILE A 550 -22.42 -26.48 19.20
C ILE A 550 -21.10 -25.82 19.62
N CYS A 551 -20.98 -24.50 19.37
CA CYS A 551 -19.79 -23.72 19.70
C CYS A 551 -19.44 -23.81 21.20
N LEU A 552 -20.42 -23.61 22.08
CA LEU A 552 -20.22 -23.70 23.53
C LEU A 552 -19.88 -25.12 24.00
N SER A 553 -20.39 -26.15 23.33
CA SER A 553 -20.03 -27.55 23.63
C SER A 553 -18.58 -27.86 23.28
N LEU A 554 -18.11 -27.41 22.11
CA LEU A 554 -16.72 -27.56 21.69
C LEU A 554 -15.76 -26.81 22.64
N ARG A 555 -16.14 -25.61 23.07
CA ARG A 555 -15.36 -24.84 24.07
C ARG A 555 -15.37 -25.48 25.44
N GLN A 556 -16.50 -26.04 25.87
CA GLN A 556 -16.58 -26.78 27.13
C GLN A 556 -15.66 -28.02 27.13
N ALA A 557 -15.41 -28.62 25.95
CA ALA A 557 -14.45 -29.71 25.77
C ALA A 557 -12.98 -29.26 25.75
N GLY A 558 -12.70 -27.96 25.83
CA GLY A 558 -11.35 -27.38 25.81
C GLY A 558 -10.88 -26.90 24.44
N GLY A 559 -11.70 -27.05 23.39
CA GLY A 559 -11.41 -26.53 22.06
C GLY A 559 -11.52 -25.01 21.97
N LYS A 560 -10.79 -24.42 21.02
CA LYS A 560 -10.92 -23.01 20.66
C LYS A 560 -11.67 -22.86 19.34
N ILE A 561 -12.37 -21.75 19.22
CA ILE A 561 -13.07 -21.36 17.99
C ILE A 561 -12.30 -20.21 17.38
N LEU A 562 -11.75 -20.44 16.20
CA LEU A 562 -11.01 -19.44 15.46
C LEU A 562 -11.96 -18.66 14.55
N TYR A 563 -11.87 -17.35 14.63
CA TYR A 563 -12.32 -16.45 13.58
C TYR A 563 -11.13 -16.15 12.68
N ASP A 564 -11.32 -16.34 11.37
CA ASP A 564 -10.35 -15.99 10.33
C ASP A 564 -11.02 -15.05 9.32
N PRO A 565 -10.58 -13.78 9.20
CA PRO A 565 -11.23 -12.80 8.33
C PRO A 565 -11.25 -13.22 6.86
N ASP A 566 -10.29 -14.03 6.42
CA ASP A 566 -10.19 -14.46 5.02
C ASP A 566 -11.14 -15.64 4.70
N VAL A 567 -11.80 -16.21 5.70
CA VAL A 567 -12.90 -17.16 5.50
C VAL A 567 -14.18 -16.34 5.25
N LEU A 568 -14.54 -16.18 3.99
CA LEU A 568 -15.65 -15.33 3.56
C LEU A 568 -16.83 -16.14 3.01
N ASP A 569 -18.04 -15.72 3.37
CA ASP A 569 -19.28 -16.16 2.74
C ASP A 569 -20.26 -15.02 2.47
N ARG A 570 -21.26 -15.33 1.65
CA ARG A 570 -22.39 -14.47 1.38
C ARG A 570 -23.68 -15.19 1.76
N SER A 571 -24.54 -14.53 2.54
CA SER A 571 -25.77 -15.14 3.06
C SER A 571 -26.91 -14.13 3.23
N ALA A 572 -28.15 -14.59 2.99
CA ALA A 572 -29.36 -13.79 3.22
C ALA A 572 -29.76 -13.79 4.71
N SER A 573 -30.31 -12.68 5.21
CA SER A 573 -30.68 -12.53 6.61
C SER A 573 -31.62 -13.64 7.07
N GLU A 574 -31.34 -14.21 8.24
CA GLU A 574 -32.22 -15.21 8.86
C GLU A 574 -33.49 -14.52 9.40
N PRO A 575 -34.64 -15.23 9.44
CA PRO A 575 -35.87 -14.70 10.01
C PRO A 575 -35.71 -14.40 11.50
N GLU A 576 -36.29 -13.28 11.96
CA GLU A 576 -36.22 -12.90 13.37
C GLU A 576 -36.93 -13.93 14.26
N ILE A 577 -36.21 -14.46 15.26
CA ILE A 577 -36.76 -15.42 16.21
C ILE A 577 -37.70 -14.72 17.19
N ALA A 578 -38.89 -15.30 17.39
CA ALA A 578 -39.88 -14.80 18.35
C ALA A 578 -39.26 -14.59 19.75
N PRO A 579 -39.52 -13.45 20.44
CA PRO A 579 -38.90 -13.13 21.71
C PRO A 579 -39.05 -14.21 22.79
N GLU A 580 -40.19 -14.90 22.84
CA GLU A 580 -40.44 -15.98 23.81
C GLU A 580 -39.53 -17.18 23.56
N LEU A 581 -39.25 -17.49 22.30
CA LEU A 581 -38.38 -18.58 21.90
C LEU A 581 -36.92 -18.25 22.21
N ARG A 582 -36.50 -17.01 21.93
CA ARG A 582 -35.18 -16.49 22.32
C ARG A 582 -34.95 -16.60 23.83
N ALA A 583 -35.90 -16.14 24.64
CA ALA A 583 -35.82 -16.22 26.10
C ALA A 583 -35.75 -17.68 26.61
N ARG A 584 -36.49 -18.61 25.98
CA ARG A 584 -36.40 -20.05 26.30
C ARG A 584 -35.02 -20.61 25.99
N ASN A 585 -34.46 -20.30 24.81
CA ASN A 585 -33.14 -20.75 24.39
C ASN A 585 -32.05 -20.22 25.32
N GLU A 586 -32.08 -18.92 25.67
CA GLU A 586 -31.15 -18.32 26.64
C GLU A 586 -31.21 -19.00 28.01
N ALA A 587 -32.42 -19.29 28.52
CA ALA A 587 -32.57 -19.98 29.80
C ALA A 587 -31.99 -21.40 29.77
N TRP A 588 -32.12 -22.11 28.65
CA TRP A 588 -31.55 -23.44 28.47
C TRP A 588 -30.01 -23.37 28.38
N LEU A 589 -29.46 -22.51 27.52
CA LEU A 589 -28.03 -22.29 27.37
C LEU A 589 -27.37 -21.93 28.71
N LYS A 590 -27.98 -21.01 29.46
CA LYS A 590 -27.52 -20.58 30.78
C LYS A 590 -27.42 -21.74 31.78
N ARG A 591 -28.40 -22.65 31.80
CA ARG A 591 -28.39 -23.83 32.66
C ARG A 591 -27.35 -24.85 32.20
N ARG A 592 -27.27 -25.11 30.90
CA ARG A 592 -26.41 -26.15 30.31
C ARG A 592 -24.93 -25.81 30.40
N PHE A 593 -24.58 -24.53 30.24
CA PHE A 593 -23.21 -24.04 30.14
C PHE A 593 -22.80 -23.14 31.30
N ALA A 594 -23.49 -23.21 32.45
CA ALA A 594 -23.27 -22.32 33.61
C ALA A 594 -21.79 -22.18 34.02
N GLY A 595 -21.02 -23.27 34.03
CA GLY A 595 -19.59 -23.25 34.40
C GLY A 595 -18.67 -22.59 33.35
N LEU A 596 -19.02 -22.68 32.06
CA LEU A 596 -18.31 -21.96 31.00
C LEU A 596 -18.69 -20.48 31.02
N LEU A 597 -20.01 -20.20 31.05
CA LEU A 597 -20.56 -18.85 31.03
C LEU A 597 -20.19 -18.03 32.27
N SER A 598 -19.90 -18.64 33.42
CA SER A 598 -19.43 -17.90 34.60
C SER A 598 -18.11 -17.15 34.37
N ARG A 599 -17.34 -17.53 33.34
CA ARG A 599 -16.10 -16.86 32.94
C ARG A 599 -16.32 -15.75 31.91
N GLN A 600 -17.50 -15.66 31.32
CA GLN A 600 -17.81 -14.68 30.28
C GLN A 600 -18.01 -13.27 30.83
N PRO A 601 -17.83 -12.21 30.01
CA PRO A 601 -18.13 -10.85 30.40
C PRO A 601 -19.62 -10.66 30.67
N PHE A 602 -19.95 -9.64 31.48
CA PHE A 602 -21.32 -9.21 31.68
C PHE A 602 -21.79 -8.36 30.48
N PRO A 603 -23.09 -8.40 30.13
CA PRO A 603 -23.68 -7.42 29.22
C PRO A 603 -23.33 -5.99 29.65
N GLY A 604 -22.95 -5.14 28.69
CA GLY A 604 -22.47 -3.78 28.94
C GLY A 604 -20.95 -3.64 29.08
N THR A 605 -20.19 -4.76 29.07
CA THR A 605 -18.74 -4.71 28.84
C THR A 605 -18.48 -4.21 27.41
N SER A 606 -17.40 -3.44 27.19
CA SER A 606 -17.02 -2.96 25.86
C SER A 606 -16.97 -4.11 24.84
N LEU A 607 -17.65 -3.92 23.69
CA LEU A 607 -17.67 -4.89 22.59
C LEU A 607 -16.26 -5.13 22.04
N MET A 608 -15.43 -4.08 21.99
CA MET A 608 -14.04 -4.17 21.51
C MET A 608 -13.17 -5.09 22.37
N ARG A 609 -13.44 -5.12 23.69
CA ARG A 609 -12.78 -6.05 24.60
C ARG A 609 -13.41 -7.44 24.55
N ALA A 610 -14.73 -7.52 24.45
CA ALA A 610 -15.48 -8.78 24.53
C ALA A 610 -15.42 -9.65 23.25
N ARG A 611 -15.13 -9.06 22.08
CA ARG A 611 -15.02 -9.78 20.80
C ARG A 611 -13.92 -10.84 20.74
N SER A 612 -12.98 -10.83 21.70
CA SER A 612 -11.83 -11.73 21.78
C SER A 612 -11.98 -12.66 22.99
N ALA A 613 -12.17 -13.95 22.74
CA ALA A 613 -12.40 -14.97 23.76
C ALA A 613 -11.11 -15.54 24.38
N SER A 614 -9.96 -14.89 24.15
CA SER A 614 -8.64 -15.37 24.56
C SER A 614 -8.37 -15.18 26.05
N GLY A 615 -8.90 -14.11 26.64
CA GLY A 615 -8.49 -13.63 27.96
C GLY A 615 -7.03 -13.15 28.03
N ALA A 616 -6.36 -13.02 26.87
CA ALA A 616 -4.99 -12.54 26.78
C ALA A 616 -4.89 -11.05 27.16
N PRO A 617 -3.76 -10.60 27.75
CA PRO A 617 -3.54 -9.18 27.95
C PRO A 617 -3.43 -8.46 26.61
N ALA A 618 -4.04 -7.28 26.51
CA ALA A 618 -4.06 -6.49 25.29
C ALA A 618 -3.03 -5.35 25.32
N ILE A 619 -2.36 -5.11 24.20
CA ILE A 619 -1.36 -4.05 24.02
C ILE A 619 -1.80 -3.14 22.89
N LEU A 620 -1.86 -1.83 23.16
CA LEU A 620 -1.92 -0.81 22.12
C LEU A 620 -0.49 -0.38 21.77
N PHE A 621 -0.07 -0.61 20.53
CA PHE A 621 1.21 -0.16 20.01
C PHE A 621 1.01 1.13 19.20
N LEU A 622 1.51 2.25 19.70
CA LEU A 622 1.53 3.53 18.96
C LEU A 622 2.81 3.61 18.13
N CYS A 623 2.68 3.91 16.85
CA CYS A 623 3.81 4.11 15.94
C CYS A 623 3.58 5.33 15.04
N GLU A 624 4.64 5.83 14.40
CA GLU A 624 4.50 6.96 13.49
C GLU A 624 3.67 6.58 12.26
N ARG A 625 4.00 5.45 11.64
CA ARG A 625 3.32 4.83 10.49
C ARG A 625 3.31 3.32 10.66
N LEU A 626 2.46 2.61 9.92
CA LEU A 626 2.51 1.15 9.94
C LEU A 626 3.88 0.66 9.42
N PRO A 627 4.58 -0.20 10.17
CA PRO A 627 5.96 -0.55 9.83
C PRO A 627 6.05 -1.63 8.76
N HIS A 628 5.61 -1.30 7.54
CA HIS A 628 5.77 -2.15 6.36
C HIS A 628 7.23 -2.47 6.07
N VAL A 629 7.49 -3.63 5.46
CA VAL A 629 8.86 -4.11 5.21
C VAL A 629 9.60 -3.15 4.28
N VAL A 630 8.90 -2.59 3.28
CA VAL A 630 9.46 -1.65 2.31
C VAL A 630 10.08 -0.41 2.98
N LEU A 631 9.53 0.03 4.13
CA LEU A 631 10.00 1.22 4.83
C LEU A 631 11.39 1.02 5.45
N GLY A 632 11.85 -0.22 5.67
CA GLY A 632 13.18 -0.47 6.19
C GLY A 632 13.41 0.04 7.62
N THR A 633 14.66 0.26 8.00
CA THR A 633 15.06 0.79 9.31
C THR A 633 14.64 2.27 9.44
N PRO A 634 14.04 2.70 10.56
CA PRO A 634 13.87 1.97 11.82
C PRO A 634 12.57 1.16 11.96
N PHE A 635 11.64 1.26 11.03
CA PHE A 635 10.30 0.65 11.11
C PHE A 635 10.35 -0.88 11.27
N LEU A 636 11.32 -1.55 10.64
CA LEU A 636 11.51 -3.00 10.80
C LEU A 636 11.67 -3.43 12.27
N ARG A 637 12.29 -2.59 13.13
CA ARG A 637 12.40 -2.86 14.57
C ARG A 637 11.02 -2.86 15.25
N HIS A 638 10.16 -1.88 14.95
CA HIS A 638 8.81 -1.82 15.51
C HIS A 638 8.00 -3.04 15.08
N ARG A 639 8.12 -3.44 13.82
CA ARG A 639 7.51 -4.67 13.31
C ARG A 639 7.98 -5.90 14.07
N ASP A 640 9.29 -6.06 14.30
CA ASP A 640 9.84 -7.18 15.08
C ASP A 640 9.26 -7.24 16.49
N MET A 641 9.09 -6.09 17.14
CA MET A 641 8.52 -5.98 18.48
C MET A 641 7.04 -6.36 18.48
N MET A 642 6.25 -5.86 17.52
CA MET A 642 4.83 -6.22 17.37
C MET A 642 4.66 -7.73 17.18
N ILE A 643 5.44 -8.34 16.28
CA ILE A 643 5.42 -9.78 16.02
C ILE A 643 5.88 -10.56 17.25
N GLY A 644 6.93 -10.09 17.94
CA GLY A 644 7.43 -10.70 19.17
C GLY A 644 6.38 -10.71 20.28
N LEU A 645 5.64 -9.62 20.45
CA LEU A 645 4.54 -9.50 21.41
C LEU A 645 3.37 -10.43 21.04
N SER A 646 2.97 -10.49 19.77
CA SER A 646 1.94 -11.45 19.31
C SER A 646 2.34 -12.90 19.59
N ARG A 647 3.59 -13.29 19.27
CA ARG A 647 4.14 -14.63 19.56
C ARG A 647 4.18 -14.99 21.04
N LEU A 648 4.27 -13.99 21.93
CA LEU A 648 4.18 -14.17 23.37
C LEU A 648 2.74 -14.36 23.88
N GLY A 649 1.74 -14.28 22.98
CA GLY A 649 0.34 -14.49 23.26
C GLY A 649 -0.42 -13.22 23.66
N TYR A 650 0.15 -12.03 23.47
CA TYR A 650 -0.54 -10.76 23.69
C TYR A 650 -1.44 -10.43 22.48
N GLN A 651 -2.61 -9.85 22.73
CA GLN A 651 -3.42 -9.28 21.67
C GLN A 651 -2.87 -7.89 21.33
N VAL A 652 -2.27 -7.74 20.14
CA VAL A 652 -1.63 -6.50 19.71
C VAL A 652 -2.57 -5.72 18.78
N THR A 653 -2.83 -4.47 19.14
CA THR A 653 -3.50 -3.49 18.28
C THR A 653 -2.49 -2.39 17.94
N VAL A 654 -2.28 -2.10 16.66
CA VAL A 654 -1.34 -1.09 16.18
C VAL A 654 -2.10 0.14 15.73
N PHE A 655 -1.67 1.32 16.19
CA PHE A 655 -2.24 2.61 15.82
C PHE A 655 -1.14 3.54 15.25
N PRO A 656 -1.16 3.86 13.95
CA PRO A 656 -0.26 4.82 13.33
C PRO A 656 -0.71 6.27 13.58
N LEU A 657 0.23 7.22 13.72
CA LEU A 657 -0.10 8.64 13.95
C LEU A 657 -0.19 9.47 12.66
N ASP A 658 0.54 9.11 11.61
CA ASP A 658 0.52 9.86 10.36
C ASP A 658 -0.64 9.49 9.45
N GLY A 659 -1.27 8.34 9.70
CA GLY A 659 -2.09 7.64 8.72
C GLY A 659 -1.25 7.23 7.49
N SER A 660 -1.43 6.01 7.00
CA SER A 660 -0.67 5.55 5.83
C SER A 660 -1.51 4.61 5.00
N LEU A 661 -1.67 4.95 3.73
CA LEU A 661 -2.36 4.13 2.75
C LEU A 661 -1.39 3.05 2.25
N HIS A 662 -1.59 1.83 2.71
CA HIS A 662 -0.98 0.65 2.13
C HIS A 662 -2.09 -0.26 1.62
N ASP A 663 -1.83 -0.96 0.51
CA ASP A 663 -2.81 -1.88 -0.05
C ASP A 663 -2.95 -3.11 0.87
N CYS A 664 -4.13 -3.73 0.83
CA CYS A 664 -4.45 -4.87 1.68
C CYS A 664 -3.54 -6.09 1.47
N VAL A 665 -2.91 -6.23 0.30
CA VAL A 665 -2.01 -7.36 -0.01
C VAL A 665 -0.68 -7.15 0.70
N SER A 666 -0.09 -5.96 0.58
CA SER A 666 1.13 -5.59 1.31
C SER A 666 0.95 -5.76 2.82
N THR A 667 -0.19 -5.32 3.36
CA THR A 667 -0.52 -5.51 4.79
C THR A 667 -0.59 -6.99 5.18
N ALA A 668 -1.26 -7.83 4.38
CA ALA A 668 -1.37 -9.27 4.65
C ALA A 668 -0.03 -10.02 4.54
N LEU A 669 0.88 -9.56 3.67
CA LEU A 669 2.22 -10.14 3.53
C LEU A 669 3.16 -9.70 4.66
N ASP A 670 3.07 -8.43 5.06
CA ASP A 670 3.97 -7.84 6.03
C ASP A 670 3.59 -8.16 7.46
N PHE A 671 2.33 -8.39 7.81
CA PHE A 671 1.92 -8.57 9.20
C PHE A 671 1.30 -9.95 9.44
N PRO A 672 1.58 -10.58 10.59
CA PRO A 672 0.80 -11.74 11.01
C PRO A 672 -0.68 -11.39 11.08
N ALA A 673 -1.51 -12.31 10.58
CA ALA A 673 -2.95 -12.11 10.53
C ALA A 673 -3.62 -11.98 11.92
N ASP A 674 -2.92 -12.22 13.02
CA ASP A 674 -3.45 -12.11 14.39
C ASP A 674 -3.23 -10.74 15.07
N ILE A 675 -2.64 -9.78 14.34
CA ILE A 675 -2.46 -8.40 14.79
C ILE A 675 -3.57 -7.51 14.23
N GLU A 676 -4.21 -6.72 15.09
CA GLU A 676 -5.18 -5.71 14.66
C GLU A 676 -4.43 -4.45 14.20
N LEU A 677 -4.64 -4.02 12.96
CA LEU A 677 -3.95 -2.86 12.38
C LEU A 677 -4.97 -1.76 12.10
N MET A 678 -4.88 -0.65 12.83
CA MET A 678 -5.72 0.55 12.62
C MET A 678 -5.18 1.38 11.45
N ASP A 679 -5.15 0.76 10.27
CA ASP A 679 -4.60 1.35 9.05
C ASP A 679 -5.47 2.49 8.48
N ASP A 680 -6.65 2.70 9.05
CA ASP A 680 -7.64 3.72 8.68
C ASP A 680 -7.62 4.96 9.57
N CYS A 681 -6.76 4.97 10.59
CA CYS A 681 -6.71 5.99 11.62
C CYS A 681 -5.47 6.89 11.49
N ASP A 682 -5.56 8.08 12.08
CA ASP A 682 -4.43 8.97 12.32
C ASP A 682 -4.46 9.66 13.69
N LEU A 683 -3.49 10.55 13.96
CA LEU A 683 -3.40 11.27 15.22
C LEU A 683 -4.68 12.05 15.60
N SER A 684 -5.46 12.54 14.63
CA SER A 684 -6.71 13.26 14.87
C SER A 684 -7.79 12.38 15.50
N GLU A 685 -7.75 11.07 15.23
CA GLU A 685 -8.71 10.09 15.73
C GLU A 685 -8.27 9.44 17.04
N LEU A 686 -7.00 9.61 17.45
CA LEU A 686 -6.45 8.97 18.66
C LEU A 686 -7.26 9.29 19.92
N ALA A 687 -7.73 10.53 20.08
CA ALA A 687 -8.51 10.96 21.24
C ALA A 687 -9.86 10.22 21.35
N ASP A 688 -10.56 10.05 20.23
CA ASP A 688 -11.85 9.36 20.17
C ASP A 688 -11.64 7.85 20.28
N PHE A 689 -10.65 7.31 19.58
CA PHE A 689 -10.23 5.91 19.66
C PHE A 689 -9.95 5.47 21.11
N LEU A 690 -9.14 6.24 21.85
CA LEU A 690 -8.83 5.97 23.26
C LEU A 690 -10.08 6.04 24.14
N ARG A 691 -11.04 6.91 23.83
CA ARG A 691 -12.29 7.05 24.60
C ARG A 691 -13.22 5.87 24.35
N GLU A 692 -13.40 5.48 23.10
CA GLU A 692 -14.25 4.35 22.69
C GLU A 692 -13.69 3.01 23.17
N ARG A 693 -12.35 2.89 23.22
CA ARG A 693 -11.65 1.69 23.68
C ARG A 693 -11.13 1.83 25.11
N ALA A 694 -11.70 2.73 25.91
CA ALA A 694 -11.34 2.89 27.31
C ALA A 694 -11.49 1.55 28.06
N GLY A 695 -10.43 1.16 28.78
CA GLY A 695 -10.38 -0.12 29.49
C GLY A 695 -10.25 -1.35 28.60
N CYS A 696 -9.94 -1.23 27.30
CA CYS A 696 -9.64 -2.37 26.43
C CYS A 696 -8.18 -2.83 26.51
N PHE A 697 -7.26 -1.93 26.85
CA PHE A 697 -5.82 -2.20 26.83
C PHE A 697 -5.24 -2.39 28.25
N ASP A 698 -4.39 -3.39 28.41
CA ASP A 698 -3.62 -3.61 29.64
C ASP A 698 -2.29 -2.86 29.59
N TYR A 699 -1.69 -2.68 28.39
CA TYR A 699 -0.47 -1.90 28.19
C TYR A 699 -0.59 -0.95 26.99
N VAL A 700 0.20 0.13 27.01
CA VAL A 700 0.49 0.96 25.83
C VAL A 700 1.99 0.93 25.55
N TRP A 701 2.37 0.55 24.34
CA TRP A 701 3.74 0.57 23.86
C TRP A 701 3.91 1.70 22.85
N ILE A 702 4.89 2.58 23.05
CA ILE A 702 5.11 3.76 22.21
C ILE A 702 6.42 3.58 21.44
N GLY A 703 6.31 3.34 20.14
CA GLY A 703 7.43 3.14 19.23
C GLY A 703 8.03 4.47 18.78
N GLY A 704 9.13 4.88 19.41
CA GLY A 704 9.92 6.05 19.03
C GLY A 704 9.55 7.35 19.75
N MET A 705 10.53 8.24 19.85
CA MET A 705 10.40 9.50 20.59
C MET A 705 9.46 10.51 19.93
N LYS A 706 9.50 10.62 18.60
CA LYS A 706 8.60 11.49 17.85
C LYS A 706 7.13 11.09 18.06
N THR A 707 6.86 9.79 18.14
CA THR A 707 5.53 9.24 18.47
C THR A 707 5.12 9.64 19.88
N LEU A 708 6.00 9.49 20.87
CA LEU A 708 5.73 9.89 22.26
C LEU A 708 5.42 11.38 22.39
N GLN A 709 6.25 12.25 21.82
CA GLN A 709 6.06 13.71 21.89
C GLN A 709 4.72 14.15 21.29
N ARG A 710 4.29 13.51 20.19
CA ARG A 710 3.00 13.81 19.53
C ARG A 710 1.80 13.24 20.25
N ALA A 711 1.92 12.03 20.81
CA ALA A 711 0.82 11.37 21.52
C ALA A 711 0.64 11.89 22.96
N ALA A 712 1.70 12.36 23.61
CA ALA A 712 1.70 12.75 25.02
C ALA A 712 0.60 13.78 25.39
N PRO A 713 0.36 14.87 24.63
CA PRO A 713 -0.71 15.81 24.94
C PRO A 713 -2.10 15.16 24.96
N ILE A 714 -2.37 14.24 24.05
CA ILE A 714 -3.64 13.51 23.96
C ILE A 714 -3.75 12.54 25.13
N LEU A 715 -2.69 11.78 25.41
CA LEU A 715 -2.65 10.82 26.53
C LEU A 715 -2.88 11.52 27.89
N GLN A 716 -2.31 12.71 28.09
CA GLN A 716 -2.49 13.53 29.31
C GLN A 716 -3.92 14.08 29.45
N GLN A 717 -4.60 14.38 28.34
CA GLN A 717 -5.98 14.86 28.34
C GLN A 717 -7.01 13.73 28.55
N HIS A 718 -6.60 12.47 28.36
CA HIS A 718 -7.46 11.29 28.48
C HIS A 718 -6.96 10.26 29.52
N PRO A 719 -6.68 10.65 30.78
CA PRO A 719 -6.12 9.77 31.79
C PRO A 719 -7.03 8.56 32.12
N GLN A 720 -8.35 8.71 31.99
CA GLN A 720 -9.32 7.64 32.17
C GLN A 720 -9.24 6.53 31.12
N SER A 721 -8.61 6.81 29.97
CA SER A 721 -8.44 5.86 28.86
C SER A 721 -7.08 5.16 28.87
N LEU A 722 -6.19 5.52 29.80
CA LEU A 722 -4.85 4.96 29.92
C LEU A 722 -4.87 3.48 30.33
N PRO A 723 -3.81 2.71 30.00
CA PRO A 723 -3.77 1.28 30.21
C PRO A 723 -3.80 0.91 31.69
N ARG A 724 -4.33 -0.29 31.99
CA ARG A 724 -4.47 -0.76 33.37
C ARG A 724 -3.13 -1.09 34.06
N LEU A 725 -2.15 -1.63 33.33
CA LEU A 725 -0.90 -2.13 33.90
C LEU A 725 0.25 -1.16 33.74
N GLY A 726 0.48 -0.59 32.55
CA GLY A 726 1.52 0.42 32.38
C GLY A 726 1.84 0.79 30.94
N MET A 727 2.76 1.75 30.79
CA MET A 727 3.20 2.32 29.53
C MET A 727 4.70 2.11 29.32
N VAL A 728 5.09 1.85 28.07
CA VAL A 728 6.47 1.61 27.64
C VAL A 728 6.85 2.62 26.56
N ALA A 729 8.02 3.25 26.67
CA ALA A 729 8.61 4.07 25.60
C ALA A 729 9.83 3.39 24.98
N ASP A 730 9.85 3.23 23.66
CA ASP A 730 11.03 2.78 22.91
C ASP A 730 11.81 4.00 22.38
N ILE A 731 12.90 4.32 23.09
CA ILE A 731 13.84 5.40 22.82
C ILE A 731 14.98 4.81 21.98
N HIS A 732 14.69 4.51 20.72
CA HIS A 732 15.70 4.14 19.74
C HIS A 732 15.97 5.33 18.82
N ALA A 733 17.19 5.41 18.27
CA ALA A 733 17.51 6.32 17.18
C ALA A 733 17.21 7.81 17.49
N SER A 734 17.63 8.29 18.66
CA SER A 734 17.31 9.65 19.11
C SER A 734 17.87 10.75 18.20
N HIS A 735 17.12 11.84 18.07
CA HIS A 735 17.53 12.99 17.26
C HIS A 735 18.78 13.66 17.85
N ALA A 736 18.91 13.69 19.18
CA ALA A 736 20.11 14.14 19.88
C ALA A 736 21.36 13.38 19.43
N ARG A 737 21.27 12.07 19.24
CA ARG A 737 22.40 11.24 18.83
C ARG A 737 22.76 11.39 17.35
N GLU A 738 21.76 11.51 16.48
CA GLU A 738 22.01 11.89 15.08
C GLU A 738 22.70 13.25 14.98
N THR A 739 22.22 14.24 15.75
CA THR A 739 22.79 15.59 15.80
C THR A 739 24.23 15.57 16.32
N HIS A 740 24.51 14.79 17.37
CA HIS A 740 25.87 14.59 17.84
C HIS A 740 26.76 13.93 16.77
N ASN A 741 26.27 12.91 16.05
CA ASN A 741 27.01 12.30 14.95
C ASN A 741 27.29 13.30 13.82
N ARG A 742 26.33 14.19 13.49
CA ARG A 742 26.53 15.28 12.53
C ARG A 742 27.63 16.25 13.00
N ARG A 743 27.68 16.58 14.29
CA ARG A 743 28.77 17.38 14.89
C ARG A 743 30.12 16.66 14.76
N LEU A 744 30.17 15.34 14.99
CA LEU A 744 31.39 14.54 14.82
C LEU A 744 31.90 14.57 13.36
N VAL A 745 31.01 14.56 12.37
CA VAL A 745 31.39 14.73 10.94
C VAL A 745 32.04 16.10 10.72
N GLY A 746 31.59 17.14 11.43
CA GLY A 746 32.21 18.46 11.48
C GLY A 746 33.42 18.58 12.42
N ALA A 747 33.96 17.45 12.93
CA ALA A 747 35.06 17.38 13.90
C ALA A 747 34.78 18.06 15.26
N VAL A 748 33.51 18.15 15.65
CA VAL A 748 33.08 18.67 16.97
C VAL A 748 32.59 17.50 17.82
N ASN A 749 33.31 17.19 18.90
CA ASN A 749 32.94 16.15 19.87
C ASN A 749 32.59 16.78 21.23
N ASP A 750 31.33 17.15 21.39
CA ASP A 750 30.80 17.71 22.64
C ASP A 750 29.73 16.78 23.21
N ARG A 751 30.08 16.07 24.29
CA ARG A 751 29.17 15.17 25.01
C ARG A 751 28.20 15.91 25.92
N GLU A 752 28.53 17.10 26.40
CA GLU A 752 27.61 17.88 27.24
C GLU A 752 26.43 18.38 26.41
N LEU A 753 26.70 18.86 25.18
CA LEU A 753 25.63 19.23 24.25
C LEU A 753 24.76 18.04 23.83
N LEU A 754 25.33 16.83 23.70
CA LEU A 754 24.52 15.62 23.47
C LEU A 754 23.53 15.39 24.61
N PHE A 755 23.97 15.53 25.87
CA PHE A 755 23.09 15.33 27.01
C PHE A 755 22.05 16.45 27.13
N ASP A 756 22.41 17.70 26.80
CA ASP A 756 21.45 18.82 26.78
C ASP A 756 20.36 18.61 25.70
N ASP A 757 20.74 18.13 24.50
CA ASP A 757 19.78 17.75 23.46
C ASP A 757 18.94 16.53 23.87
N LEU A 758 19.54 15.54 24.53
CA LEU A 758 18.85 14.33 24.95
C LEU A 758 17.83 14.62 26.05
N GLU A 759 18.12 15.52 26.99
CA GLU A 759 17.17 16.00 28.01
C GLU A 759 15.90 16.60 27.37
N LEU A 760 16.04 17.33 26.26
CA LEU A 760 14.91 17.83 25.48
C LEU A 760 14.16 16.71 24.77
N ASP A 761 14.88 15.76 24.17
CA ASP A 761 14.25 14.61 23.50
C ASP A 761 13.38 13.84 24.50
N ILE A 762 13.90 13.53 25.69
CA ILE A 762 13.25 12.66 26.69
C ILE A 762 12.23 13.35 27.62
N ASP A 763 11.89 14.62 27.38
CA ASP A 763 11.02 15.42 28.25
C ASP A 763 9.69 14.74 28.60
N GLN A 764 9.12 13.92 27.71
CA GLN A 764 7.83 13.23 27.93
C GLN A 764 7.96 11.81 28.50
N VAL A 765 9.18 11.31 28.73
CA VAL A 765 9.44 9.91 29.15
C VAL A 765 8.92 9.62 30.58
N TRP A 766 8.78 10.65 31.42
CA TRP A 766 8.28 10.52 32.80
C TRP A 766 6.90 9.86 32.89
N MET A 767 6.10 9.89 31.82
CA MET A 767 4.78 9.25 31.75
C MET A 767 4.86 7.72 31.69
N THR A 768 6.02 7.16 31.35
CA THR A 768 6.21 5.72 31.10
C THR A 768 6.86 5.00 32.28
N GLN A 769 6.46 3.75 32.50
CA GLN A 769 6.97 2.93 33.60
C GLN A 769 8.20 2.12 33.18
N ALA A 770 8.38 1.84 31.90
CA ALA A 770 9.57 1.19 31.36
C ALA A 770 10.08 1.93 30.11
N VAL A 771 11.39 1.94 29.95
CA VAL A 771 12.08 2.59 28.83
C VAL A 771 12.92 1.54 28.10
N VAL A 772 12.88 1.55 26.78
CA VAL A 772 13.61 0.62 25.92
C VAL A 772 14.67 1.38 25.13
N ALA A 773 15.90 0.87 25.13
CA ALA A 773 17.01 1.37 24.34
C ALA A 773 17.42 0.33 23.29
N GLY A 774 17.99 0.77 22.17
CA GLY A 774 18.48 -0.12 21.11
C GLY A 774 19.87 -0.67 21.38
N THR A 775 20.70 0.07 22.12
CA THR A 775 22.09 -0.31 22.44
C THR A 775 22.46 -0.04 23.90
N GLU A 776 23.48 -0.73 24.41
CA GLU A 776 24.05 -0.46 25.75
C GLU A 776 24.61 0.97 25.86
N ALA A 777 25.11 1.54 24.76
CA ALA A 777 25.57 2.92 24.74
C ALA A 777 24.41 3.92 24.97
N GLU A 778 23.28 3.72 24.31
CA GLU A 778 22.07 4.55 24.54
C GLU A 778 21.55 4.40 25.96
N LYS A 779 21.52 3.17 26.49
CA LYS A 779 21.14 2.93 27.89
C LYS A 779 22.07 3.69 28.85
N ALA A 780 23.38 3.63 28.64
CA ALA A 780 24.35 4.35 29.47
C ALA A 780 24.13 5.87 29.40
N ASP A 781 23.84 6.42 28.22
CA ASP A 781 23.54 7.85 28.05
C ASP A 781 22.27 8.25 28.83
N LEU A 782 21.22 7.40 28.82
CA LEU A 782 19.97 7.61 29.56
C LEU A 782 20.13 7.45 31.08
N GLU A 783 20.96 6.50 31.53
CA GLU A 783 21.27 6.29 32.95
C GLU A 783 22.03 7.49 33.55
N VAL A 784 22.87 8.17 32.76
CA VAL A 784 23.53 9.44 33.15
C VAL A 784 22.51 10.56 33.41
N LEU A 785 21.35 10.51 32.73
CA LEU A 785 20.24 11.44 32.98
C LEU A 785 19.33 10.98 34.16
N GLY A 786 19.66 9.86 34.80
CA GLY A 786 19.00 9.38 36.02
C GLY A 786 17.87 8.38 35.79
N LEU A 787 17.64 7.92 34.56
CA LEU A 787 16.65 6.89 34.25
C LEU A 787 17.16 5.51 34.70
N THR A 788 16.41 4.82 35.57
CA THR A 788 16.79 3.49 36.11
C THR A 788 15.94 2.33 35.59
N ASN A 789 14.85 2.66 34.90
CA ASN A 789 13.90 1.73 34.30
C ASN A 789 14.20 1.45 32.81
N VAL A 790 15.46 1.62 32.38
CA VAL A 790 15.91 1.41 31.01
C VAL A 790 16.34 -0.05 30.80
N ARG A 791 15.90 -0.66 29.70
CA ARG A 791 16.35 -2.00 29.26
C ARG A 791 16.77 -1.96 27.80
N VAL A 792 17.85 -2.67 27.48
CA VAL A 792 18.28 -2.86 26.10
C VAL A 792 17.46 -4.00 25.51
N LEU A 793 16.82 -3.74 24.38
CA LEU A 793 16.16 -4.76 23.57
C LEU A 793 16.88 -4.84 22.22
N GLY A 794 17.65 -5.91 22.01
CA GLY A 794 18.33 -6.17 20.74
C GLY A 794 17.37 -6.55 19.61
N ALA A 795 17.93 -6.93 18.45
CA ALA A 795 17.15 -7.47 17.33
C ALA A 795 16.71 -8.92 17.63
N PRO A 796 15.56 -9.38 17.06
CA PRO A 796 15.24 -10.80 17.08
C PRO A 796 16.29 -11.61 16.30
N PRO A 797 16.42 -12.91 16.57
CA PRO A 797 17.34 -13.77 15.84
C PRO A 797 16.95 -13.83 14.35
N VAL A 798 17.89 -13.54 13.45
CA VAL A 798 17.72 -13.66 12.00
C VAL A 798 18.36 -14.97 11.53
N PRO A 799 17.59 -15.94 11.02
CA PRO A 799 18.13 -17.24 10.62
C PRO A 799 19.02 -17.13 9.38
N THR A 800 20.17 -17.80 9.40
CA THR A 800 21.06 -17.91 8.24
C THR A 800 20.41 -18.72 7.12
N THR A 801 20.66 -18.33 5.87
CA THR A 801 20.10 -19.01 4.69
C THR A 801 21.19 -19.59 3.79
N LEU A 802 20.83 -20.61 3.00
CA LEU A 802 21.72 -21.18 1.98
C LEU A 802 21.89 -20.17 0.83
N SER A 803 23.14 -19.81 0.57
CA SER A 803 23.48 -18.64 -0.24
C SER A 803 24.41 -18.97 -1.40
N PRO A 804 24.21 -18.34 -2.57
CA PRO A 804 25.12 -18.49 -3.72
C PRO A 804 26.54 -18.04 -3.39
N GLY A 805 27.53 -18.65 -4.05
CA GLY A 805 28.93 -18.28 -3.89
C GLY A 805 29.32 -17.00 -4.66
N PHE A 806 30.57 -16.55 -4.46
CA PHE A 806 31.13 -15.34 -5.07
C PHE A 806 30.88 -15.20 -6.59
N GLY A 807 31.10 -16.29 -7.35
CA GLY A 807 31.02 -16.29 -8.82
C GLY A 807 29.59 -16.25 -9.38
N GLU A 808 28.58 -16.57 -8.57
CA GLU A 808 27.16 -16.54 -8.97
C GLU A 808 26.53 -15.16 -8.77
N ARG A 809 27.28 -14.21 -8.20
CA ARG A 809 26.81 -12.89 -7.79
C ARG A 809 27.50 -11.79 -8.59
N SER A 810 26.80 -10.68 -8.83
CA SER A 810 27.35 -9.51 -9.53
C SER A 810 26.75 -8.20 -9.04
N GLY A 811 27.44 -7.09 -9.28
CA GLY A 811 26.99 -5.75 -8.87
C GLY A 811 27.05 -5.48 -7.36
N ILE A 812 26.78 -4.24 -7.01
CA ILE A 812 26.84 -3.66 -5.66
C ILE A 812 25.43 -3.25 -5.27
N LEU A 813 25.06 -3.48 -4.01
CA LEU A 813 23.75 -3.13 -3.49
C LEU A 813 23.88 -2.06 -2.40
N LEU A 814 23.02 -1.05 -2.45
CA LEU A 814 22.82 -0.07 -1.37
C LEU A 814 21.33 -0.12 -1.00
N VAL A 815 21.02 -0.75 0.14
CA VAL A 815 19.64 -0.92 0.63
C VAL A 815 19.41 0.00 1.80
N LEU A 816 18.89 1.19 1.56
CA LEU A 816 18.54 2.08 2.65
C LEU A 816 17.34 2.97 2.30
N PRO A 817 16.39 3.12 3.23
CA PRO A 817 15.22 3.95 3.03
C PRO A 817 15.59 5.44 3.15
N VAL A 818 15.10 6.25 2.22
CA VAL A 818 15.21 7.72 2.26
C VAL A 818 13.83 8.31 2.49
N PHE A 819 13.65 8.94 3.65
CA PHE A 819 12.37 9.51 4.07
C PHE A 819 12.27 11.01 3.80
N ALA A 820 13.41 11.71 3.82
CA ALA A 820 13.45 13.13 3.54
C ALA A 820 14.81 13.56 2.98
N SER A 821 14.78 14.59 2.14
CA SER A 821 16.00 15.27 1.69
C SER A 821 16.80 15.78 2.89
N GLY A 822 18.03 15.27 3.03
CA GLY A 822 18.95 15.66 4.10
C GLY A 822 18.88 14.80 5.36
N ASP A 823 18.03 13.77 5.41
CA ASP A 823 18.08 12.77 6.48
C ASP A 823 19.43 12.02 6.52
N ALA A 824 19.64 11.19 7.54
CA ALA A 824 20.91 10.48 7.74
C ALA A 824 21.32 9.66 6.49
N VAL A 825 20.37 8.90 5.92
CA VAL A 825 20.62 8.01 4.79
C VAL A 825 20.89 8.81 3.52
N HIS A 826 20.09 9.84 3.24
CA HIS A 826 20.28 10.74 2.10
C HIS A 826 21.64 11.44 2.16
N ASP A 827 22.08 11.88 3.33
CA ASP A 827 23.43 12.41 3.55
C ASP A 827 24.51 11.38 3.15
N GLY A 828 24.40 10.15 3.65
CA GLY A 828 25.31 9.05 3.33
C GLY A 828 25.36 8.73 1.84
N LEU A 829 24.19 8.64 1.20
CA LEU A 829 24.04 8.38 -0.23
C LEU A 829 24.68 9.51 -1.06
N HIS A 830 24.39 10.76 -0.72
CA HIS A 830 24.94 11.92 -1.39
C HIS A 830 26.48 11.94 -1.26
N TRP A 831 27.02 11.69 -0.06
CA TRP A 831 28.46 11.59 0.15
C TRP A 831 29.08 10.45 -0.67
N PHE A 832 28.48 9.26 -0.69
CA PHE A 832 28.96 8.13 -1.47
C PHE A 832 29.01 8.43 -2.97
N ILE A 833 27.92 8.98 -3.52
CA ILE A 833 27.83 9.29 -4.96
C ILE A 833 28.85 10.36 -5.35
N HIS A 834 28.99 11.42 -4.57
CA HIS A 834 29.84 12.55 -4.93
C HIS A 834 31.32 12.30 -4.65
N GLU A 835 31.65 11.65 -3.52
CA GLU A 835 33.03 11.53 -3.06
C GLU A 835 33.64 10.14 -3.32
N VAL A 836 32.85 9.07 -3.39
CA VAL A 836 33.36 7.68 -3.48
C VAL A 836 33.19 7.11 -4.89
N LEU A 837 32.03 7.30 -5.53
CA LEU A 837 31.66 6.60 -6.77
C LEU A 837 32.69 6.75 -7.91
N SER A 838 33.22 7.95 -8.12
CA SER A 838 34.24 8.23 -9.15
C SER A 838 35.59 7.53 -8.89
N LYS A 839 35.87 7.15 -7.64
CA LYS A 839 37.10 6.44 -7.27
C LYS A 839 37.00 4.95 -7.58
N LEU A 840 35.78 4.39 -7.67
CA LEU A 840 35.55 2.99 -8.02
C LEU A 840 35.92 2.69 -9.47
N ASP A 841 35.89 3.70 -10.36
CA ASP A 841 36.22 3.55 -11.78
C ASP A 841 37.63 3.01 -12.04
N ARG A 842 38.56 3.25 -11.11
CA ARG A 842 39.96 2.84 -11.25
C ARG A 842 40.19 1.36 -10.91
N GLY A 843 39.26 0.71 -10.22
CA GLY A 843 39.47 -0.63 -9.66
C GLY A 843 38.36 -1.64 -9.93
N LEU A 844 37.21 -1.20 -10.44
CA LEU A 844 36.07 -2.08 -10.74
C LEU A 844 35.77 -2.17 -12.25
N PRO A 845 35.37 -3.35 -12.75
CA PRO A 845 34.99 -3.51 -14.14
C PRO A 845 33.71 -2.71 -14.47
N PRO A 846 33.44 -2.37 -15.74
CA PRO A 846 32.31 -1.51 -16.12
C PRO A 846 30.92 -2.06 -15.77
N ASP A 847 30.79 -3.38 -15.64
CA ASP A 847 29.58 -4.13 -15.26
C ASP A 847 29.36 -4.22 -13.74
N ALA A 848 30.32 -3.75 -12.93
CA ALA A 848 30.13 -3.57 -11.49
C ALA A 848 29.29 -2.31 -11.22
N THR A 849 28.00 -2.42 -11.44
CA THR A 849 26.98 -1.39 -11.23
C THR A 849 26.49 -1.38 -9.77
N VAL A 850 25.97 -0.24 -9.35
CA VAL A 850 25.41 0.01 -8.02
C VAL A 850 23.90 0.15 -8.16
N LEU A 851 23.16 -0.78 -7.56
CA LEU A 851 21.70 -0.71 -7.44
C LEU A 851 21.32 -0.05 -6.13
N LEU A 852 20.51 1.00 -6.22
CA LEU A 852 19.82 1.60 -5.09
C LEU A 852 18.47 0.88 -4.90
N ALA A 853 18.17 0.40 -3.70
CA ALA A 853 16.92 -0.26 -3.37
C ALA A 853 16.43 0.15 -1.97
N GLY A 854 15.13 0.01 -1.71
CA GLY A 854 14.49 0.36 -0.43
C GLY A 854 13.34 1.36 -0.62
N HIS A 855 12.93 2.05 0.44
CA HIS A 855 11.92 3.10 0.34
C HIS A 855 12.53 4.44 -0.14
N LYS A 856 11.79 5.16 -0.99
CA LYS A 856 12.07 6.56 -1.31
C LYS A 856 10.78 7.36 -1.16
N ALA A 857 10.77 8.33 -0.25
CA ALA A 857 9.62 9.22 -0.12
C ALA A 857 9.36 10.00 -1.43
N ALA A 858 8.08 10.28 -1.71
CA ALA A 858 7.66 10.95 -2.95
C ALA A 858 8.37 12.30 -3.18
N GLY A 859 8.60 13.07 -2.11
CA GLY A 859 9.28 14.38 -2.17
C GLY A 859 10.80 14.33 -2.32
N VAL A 860 11.41 13.15 -2.43
CA VAL A 860 12.86 12.98 -2.62
C VAL A 860 13.15 12.79 -4.11
N ASP A 861 13.89 13.73 -4.70
CA ASP A 861 14.33 13.68 -6.09
C ASP A 861 15.74 13.09 -6.21
N LEU A 862 15.84 11.92 -6.85
CA LEU A 862 17.10 11.24 -7.15
C LEU A 862 17.49 11.38 -8.64
N SER A 863 16.75 12.12 -9.45
CA SER A 863 16.99 12.27 -10.90
C SER A 863 18.38 12.82 -11.21
N ALA A 864 18.92 13.69 -10.33
CA ALA A 864 20.27 14.21 -10.41
C ALA A 864 21.36 13.12 -10.38
N PHE A 865 21.03 11.92 -9.86
CA PHE A 865 21.93 10.78 -9.80
C PHE A 865 21.89 9.92 -11.06
N ALA A 866 20.82 10.00 -11.87
CA ALA A 866 20.67 9.20 -13.11
C ALA A 866 21.77 9.47 -14.16
N ARG A 867 22.50 10.58 -14.05
CA ARG A 867 23.65 10.91 -14.91
C ARG A 867 24.90 10.05 -14.66
N TYR A 868 25.00 9.37 -13.53
CA TYR A 868 26.19 8.57 -13.21
C TYR A 868 26.09 7.17 -13.80
N ARG A 869 27.01 6.84 -14.70
CA ARG A 869 27.00 5.60 -15.48
C ARG A 869 26.95 4.30 -14.66
N ARG A 870 27.46 4.29 -13.42
CA ARG A 870 27.47 3.10 -12.56
C ARG A 870 26.18 2.90 -11.76
N LEU A 871 25.28 3.88 -11.70
CA LEU A 871 24.04 3.74 -10.96
C LEU A 871 22.97 3.09 -11.83
N GLU A 872 22.31 2.07 -11.28
CA GLU A 872 21.10 1.49 -11.87
C GLU A 872 19.86 2.30 -11.47
N ALA A 873 18.77 2.10 -12.21
CA ALA A 873 17.48 2.68 -11.85
C ALA A 873 17.01 2.14 -10.49
N PHE A 874 16.37 2.99 -9.70
CA PHE A 874 15.77 2.64 -8.42
C PHE A 874 14.46 1.86 -8.66
N PRO A 875 14.36 0.58 -8.30
CA PRO A 875 13.12 -0.16 -8.36
C PRO A 875 12.32 0.11 -7.08
N GLU A 876 11.09 0.61 -7.19
CA GLU A 876 10.25 0.93 -6.03
C GLU A 876 9.80 -0.33 -5.26
N ASP A 877 9.61 -1.46 -5.96
CA ASP A 877 9.11 -2.74 -5.39
C ASP A 877 10.13 -3.89 -5.54
N ALA A 878 11.37 -3.66 -5.13
CA ALA A 878 12.41 -4.68 -5.26
C ALA A 878 12.30 -5.77 -4.18
N ASP A 879 12.32 -7.05 -4.60
CA ASP A 879 12.49 -8.18 -3.67
C ASP A 879 13.92 -8.16 -3.09
N LEU A 880 14.05 -7.62 -1.87
CA LEU A 880 15.32 -7.52 -1.16
C LEU A 880 15.98 -8.88 -0.93
N ALA A 881 15.20 -9.94 -0.68
CA ALA A 881 15.75 -11.28 -0.48
C ALA A 881 16.39 -11.82 -1.77
N ALA A 882 15.75 -11.59 -2.92
CA ALA A 882 16.34 -11.90 -4.22
C ALA A 882 17.59 -11.05 -4.51
N LEU A 883 17.59 -9.78 -4.11
CA LEU A 883 18.76 -8.91 -4.25
C LEU A 883 19.93 -9.35 -3.36
N TYR A 884 19.69 -9.75 -2.11
CA TYR A 884 20.73 -10.27 -1.23
C TYR A 884 21.40 -11.53 -1.79
N ARG A 885 20.65 -12.35 -2.54
CA ARG A 885 21.16 -13.58 -3.17
C ARG A 885 21.93 -13.31 -4.47
N SER A 886 21.59 -12.27 -5.22
CA SER A 886 22.15 -11.98 -6.56
C SER A 886 23.29 -10.97 -6.55
N ARG A 887 23.31 -10.03 -5.59
CA ARG A 887 24.32 -8.96 -5.52
C ARG A 887 25.60 -9.44 -4.86
N ARG A 888 26.75 -8.92 -5.29
CA ARG A 888 28.07 -9.40 -4.82
C ARG A 888 28.43 -8.82 -3.47
N ILE A 889 28.21 -7.53 -3.24
CA ILE A 889 28.48 -6.88 -1.96
C ILE A 889 27.37 -5.90 -1.60
N LEU A 890 27.16 -5.70 -0.30
CA LEU A 890 26.36 -4.59 0.24
C LEU A 890 27.29 -3.41 0.58
N VAL A 891 26.80 -2.18 0.39
CA VAL A 891 27.46 -0.95 0.84
C VAL A 891 26.51 -0.14 1.72
N GLU A 892 26.97 0.23 2.91
CA GLU A 892 26.29 1.15 3.81
C GLU A 892 27.21 2.36 4.12
N PRO A 893 27.07 3.49 3.39
CA PRO A 893 27.92 4.67 3.56
C PRO A 893 27.48 5.67 4.64
N THR A 894 26.36 5.43 5.34
CA THR A 894 25.72 6.39 6.23
C THR A 894 26.61 6.77 7.38
N ARG A 895 26.87 8.07 7.52
CA ARG A 895 27.88 8.62 8.44
C ARG A 895 27.30 8.95 9.81
N VAL A 896 25.99 9.17 9.89
CA VAL A 896 25.32 9.71 11.08
C VAL A 896 24.15 8.86 11.59
N LEU A 897 23.97 7.64 11.07
CA LEU A 897 22.85 6.76 11.42
C LEU A 897 22.82 6.47 12.93
N PRO A 898 21.74 6.85 13.65
CA PRO A 898 21.62 6.60 15.08
C PRO A 898 21.01 5.21 15.41
N ALA A 899 20.56 4.47 14.39
CA ALA A 899 19.87 3.17 14.52
C ALA A 899 20.75 1.99 14.09
N ILE A 900 20.41 0.78 14.55
CA ILE A 900 20.92 -0.48 14.01
C ILE A 900 20.25 -0.73 12.65
N PRO A 901 20.99 -0.78 11.52
CA PRO A 901 20.40 -1.06 10.21
C PRO A 901 20.05 -2.55 10.07
N ARG A 902 18.75 -2.87 10.14
CA ARG A 902 18.23 -4.23 10.05
C ARG A 902 18.57 -4.89 8.70
N GLU A 903 18.64 -4.11 7.63
CA GLU A 903 19.00 -4.54 6.28
C GLU A 903 20.41 -5.14 6.21
N VAL A 904 21.34 -4.61 7.02
CA VAL A 904 22.71 -5.14 7.13
C VAL A 904 22.70 -6.51 7.82
N LEU A 905 21.83 -6.70 8.83
CA LEU A 905 21.66 -8.00 9.49
C LEU A 905 21.04 -9.03 8.55
N ASP A 906 20.00 -8.65 7.81
CA ASP A 906 19.34 -9.54 6.85
C ASP A 906 20.29 -9.93 5.69
N ALA A 907 21.09 -8.98 5.19
CA ALA A 907 22.14 -9.24 4.20
C ALA A 907 23.22 -10.21 4.73
N ALA A 908 23.68 -10.01 5.97
CA ALA A 908 24.65 -10.89 6.61
C ALA A 908 24.10 -12.32 6.80
N ALA A 909 22.85 -12.46 7.23
CA ALA A 909 22.18 -13.76 7.33
C ALA A 909 22.04 -14.45 5.96
N ALA A 910 21.86 -13.68 4.88
CA ALA A 910 21.91 -14.12 3.50
C ALA A 910 23.33 -14.28 2.93
N GLY A 911 24.38 -14.18 3.74
CA GLY A 911 25.77 -14.39 3.34
C GLY A 911 26.29 -13.32 2.36
N LEU A 912 25.65 -12.16 2.27
CA LEU A 912 26.12 -11.01 1.50
C LEU A 912 27.09 -10.19 2.36
N PRO A 913 28.40 -10.20 2.08
CA PRO A 913 29.35 -9.40 2.85
C PRO A 913 29.19 -7.90 2.54
N ALA A 914 29.48 -7.07 3.53
CA ALA A 914 29.21 -5.64 3.48
C ALA A 914 30.46 -4.78 3.73
N VAL A 915 30.50 -3.63 3.04
CA VAL A 915 31.36 -2.49 3.40
C VAL A 915 30.51 -1.46 4.12
N LEU A 916 30.88 -1.15 5.35
CA LEU A 916 30.11 -0.29 6.25
C LEU A 916 30.92 0.95 6.62
N SER A 917 30.24 2.06 6.90
CA SER A 917 30.86 3.22 7.54
C SER A 917 31.37 2.84 8.94
N GLU A 918 32.37 3.57 9.44
CA GLU A 918 32.87 3.33 10.81
C GLU A 918 31.79 3.55 11.88
N THR A 919 30.87 4.49 11.65
CA THR A 919 29.73 4.75 12.54
C THR A 919 28.83 3.51 12.64
N VAL A 920 28.46 2.92 11.51
CA VAL A 920 27.59 1.73 11.46
C VAL A 920 28.29 0.51 12.07
N CYS A 921 29.58 0.30 11.79
CA CYS A 921 30.37 -0.78 12.41
C CYS A 921 30.32 -0.71 13.94
N LYS A 922 30.51 0.48 14.51
CA LYS A 922 30.47 0.71 15.96
C LYS A 922 29.09 0.47 16.56
N THR A 923 28.03 0.92 15.87
CA THR A 923 26.65 0.70 16.32
C THR A 923 26.28 -0.77 16.36
N LEU A 924 26.75 -1.58 15.40
CA LEU A 924 26.55 -3.03 15.39
C LEU A 924 27.49 -3.79 16.34
N GLY A 925 28.58 -3.16 16.78
CA GLY A 925 29.64 -3.84 17.52
C GLY A 925 30.37 -4.90 16.67
N TRP A 926 30.48 -4.68 15.37
CA TRP A 926 31.11 -5.60 14.41
C TRP A 926 32.61 -5.31 14.22
N GLU A 927 33.39 -6.37 14.00
CA GLU A 927 34.84 -6.32 13.84
C GLU A 927 35.25 -6.18 12.36
N ASN A 928 36.02 -5.12 12.05
CA ASN A 928 36.58 -4.90 10.72
C ASN A 928 37.56 -6.03 10.32
N GLY A 929 37.43 -6.55 9.10
CA GLY A 929 38.23 -7.65 8.57
C GLY A 929 37.73 -9.04 8.96
N LYS A 930 36.65 -9.13 9.75
CA LYS A 930 36.03 -10.38 10.19
C LYS A 930 34.55 -10.40 9.87
N ASP A 931 33.77 -9.50 10.48
CA ASP A 931 32.30 -9.45 10.34
C ASP A 931 31.90 -8.56 9.15
N CYS A 932 32.68 -7.52 8.86
CA CYS A 932 32.52 -6.61 7.73
C CYS A 932 33.86 -6.00 7.32
N LEU A 933 33.87 -5.18 6.26
CA LEU A 933 34.95 -4.20 6.05
C LEU A 933 34.48 -2.79 6.42
N SER A 934 35.31 -2.07 7.18
CA SER A 934 35.07 -0.67 7.49
C SER A 934 35.72 0.24 6.46
N GLY A 935 34.94 1.15 5.89
CA GLY A 935 35.42 2.22 5.01
C GLY A 935 36.07 3.39 5.76
N GLY A 936 36.15 3.34 7.09
CA GLY A 936 36.64 4.44 7.94
C GLY A 936 35.64 5.58 8.13
N PHE A 937 35.93 6.49 9.05
CA PHE A 937 35.11 7.67 9.31
C PHE A 937 35.39 8.78 8.27
N CYS A 938 34.42 9.08 7.40
CA CYS A 938 34.48 10.16 6.41
C CYS A 938 35.71 10.11 5.48
N ASN A 939 36.20 8.92 5.10
CA ASN A 939 37.39 8.73 4.28
C ASN A 939 37.04 8.11 2.91
N PRO A 940 36.88 8.92 1.84
CA PRO A 940 36.42 8.42 0.55
C PRO A 940 37.39 7.43 -0.11
N GLU A 941 38.70 7.64 0.04
CA GLU A 941 39.74 6.76 -0.51
C GLU A 941 39.74 5.38 0.15
N GLN A 942 39.70 5.35 1.48
CA GLN A 942 39.65 4.09 2.23
C GLN A 942 38.34 3.34 1.95
N PHE A 943 37.22 4.04 1.89
CA PHE A 943 35.92 3.46 1.57
C PHE A 943 35.93 2.84 0.17
N ALA A 944 36.43 3.57 -0.83
CA ALA A 944 36.56 3.04 -2.20
C ALA A 944 37.48 1.81 -2.26
N GLN A 945 38.61 1.81 -1.54
CA GLN A 945 39.52 0.67 -1.48
C GLN A 945 38.88 -0.56 -0.84
N ALA A 946 38.10 -0.40 0.23
CA ALA A 946 37.36 -1.48 0.85
C ALA A 946 36.32 -2.09 -0.11
N VAL A 947 35.58 -1.26 -0.83
CA VAL A 947 34.62 -1.69 -1.87
C VAL A 947 35.32 -2.45 -2.99
N ILE A 948 36.42 -1.92 -3.53
CA ILE A 948 37.19 -2.57 -4.59
C ILE A 948 37.75 -3.91 -4.13
N GLY A 949 38.37 -3.95 -2.94
CA GLY A 949 38.96 -5.16 -2.37
C GLY A 949 37.90 -6.26 -2.18
N LEU A 950 36.79 -5.95 -1.51
CA LEU A 950 35.75 -6.93 -1.25
C LEU A 950 35.06 -7.44 -2.53
N TYR A 951 34.95 -6.60 -3.56
CA TYR A 951 34.32 -6.97 -4.81
C TYR A 951 35.19 -7.88 -5.70
N THR A 952 36.52 -7.73 -5.62
CA THR A 952 37.47 -8.34 -6.55
C THR A 952 38.22 -9.54 -5.96
N ASP A 953 38.42 -9.58 -4.64
CA ASP A 953 39.13 -10.66 -3.95
C ASP A 953 38.14 -11.70 -3.39
N MET A 954 38.11 -12.87 -4.02
CA MET A 954 37.23 -13.98 -3.65
C MET A 954 37.54 -14.55 -2.26
N ASP A 955 38.80 -14.58 -1.83
CA ASP A 955 39.19 -15.14 -0.53
C ASP A 955 38.83 -14.19 0.60
N LEU A 956 39.04 -12.89 0.40
CA LEU A 956 38.56 -11.84 1.29
C LEU A 956 37.03 -11.88 1.39
N TRP A 957 36.33 -11.94 0.26
CA TRP A 957 34.87 -12.04 0.21
C TRP A 957 34.34 -13.23 1.02
N ASN A 958 34.92 -14.42 0.80
CA ASN A 958 34.55 -15.64 1.52
C ASN A 958 34.82 -15.55 3.02
N THR A 959 35.88 -14.85 3.42
CA THR A 959 36.23 -14.64 4.83
C THR A 959 35.20 -13.76 5.51
N ILE A 960 34.87 -12.60 4.92
CA ILE A 960 33.90 -11.67 5.47
C ILE A 960 32.49 -12.26 5.47
N SER A 961 32.08 -12.93 4.39
CA SER A 961 30.75 -13.56 4.29
C SER A 961 30.53 -14.61 5.38
N ARG A 962 31.52 -15.51 5.61
CA ARG A 962 31.46 -16.50 6.69
C ARG A 962 31.51 -15.87 8.08
N GLY A 963 32.32 -14.83 8.27
CA GLY A 963 32.39 -14.12 9.54
C GLY A 963 31.06 -13.46 9.90
N ALA A 964 30.43 -12.78 8.94
CA ALA A 964 29.11 -12.19 9.09
C ALA A 964 28.03 -13.23 9.43
N GLN A 965 28.00 -14.37 8.72
CA GLN A 965 27.05 -15.45 9.03
C GLN A 965 27.29 -16.08 10.41
N ALA A 966 28.55 -16.33 10.78
CA ALA A 966 28.91 -16.84 12.10
C ALA A 966 28.49 -15.87 13.21
N ARG A 967 28.56 -14.55 12.96
CA ARG A 967 28.07 -13.53 13.88
C ARG A 967 26.55 -13.62 14.07
N MET A 968 25.79 -13.80 13.00
CA MET A 968 24.33 -13.99 13.08
C MET A 968 23.95 -15.24 13.88
N GLU A 969 24.66 -16.35 13.70
CA GLU A 969 24.46 -17.57 14.47
C GLU A 969 24.80 -17.40 15.96
N GLU A 970 25.91 -16.70 16.27
CA GLU A 970 26.32 -16.37 17.64
C GLU A 970 25.25 -15.51 18.33
N GLU A 971 24.80 -14.43 17.69
CA GLU A 971 23.77 -13.53 18.21
C GLU A 971 22.42 -14.24 18.37
N ALA A 972 22.03 -15.08 17.41
CA ALA A 972 20.80 -15.86 17.51
C ALA A 972 20.83 -16.83 18.69
N SER A 973 21.96 -17.48 18.96
CA SER A 973 22.14 -18.41 20.09
C SER A 973 22.08 -17.70 21.46
N ARG A 974 22.46 -16.42 21.51
CA ARG A 974 22.45 -15.59 22.72
C ARG A 974 21.20 -14.72 22.86
N SER A 975 20.32 -14.72 21.85
CA SER A 975 19.20 -13.80 21.80
C SER A 975 18.24 -14.02 22.97
N ASN A 976 18.02 -12.97 23.73
CA ASN A 976 17.04 -12.90 24.81
C ASN A 976 15.81 -12.06 24.40
N PHE A 977 15.58 -11.85 23.11
CA PHE A 977 14.58 -10.89 22.61
C PHE A 977 13.18 -11.06 23.25
N HIS A 978 12.64 -12.29 23.22
CA HIS A 978 11.32 -12.58 23.79
C HIS A 978 11.31 -12.50 25.33
N ASP A 979 12.40 -12.87 25.99
CA ASP A 979 12.52 -12.75 27.45
C ASP A 979 12.62 -11.28 27.87
N GLY A 980 13.35 -10.47 27.11
CA GLY A 980 13.47 -9.03 27.28
C GLY A 980 12.12 -8.31 27.13
N LEU A 981 11.31 -8.68 26.14
CA LEU A 981 9.93 -8.17 26.01
C LEU A 981 9.09 -8.45 27.27
N ARG A 982 9.18 -9.68 27.82
CA ARG A 982 8.47 -10.01 29.08
C ARG A 982 9.00 -9.22 30.27
N GLU A 983 10.32 -9.07 30.39
CA GLU A 983 10.94 -8.28 31.46
C GLU A 983 10.48 -6.82 31.41
N ILE A 984 10.49 -6.21 30.23
CA ILE A 984 10.05 -4.81 30.03
C ILE A 984 8.59 -4.64 30.46
N LEU A 985 7.68 -5.54 30.06
CA LEU A 985 6.28 -5.49 30.48
C LEU A 985 6.10 -5.76 31.98
N SER A 986 6.96 -6.56 32.59
CA SER A 986 6.98 -6.81 34.04
C SER A 986 7.41 -5.56 34.82
N ILE A 987 8.40 -4.81 34.32
CA ILE A 987 8.81 -3.51 34.85
C ILE A 987 7.65 -2.52 34.71
N ALA A 988 7.03 -2.45 33.53
CA ALA A 988 5.92 -1.54 33.29
C ALA A 988 4.73 -1.79 34.23
N ALA A 989 4.44 -3.06 34.53
CA ALA A 989 3.40 -3.47 35.48
C ALA A 989 3.79 -3.31 36.97
N GLY A 990 5.01 -2.87 37.28
CA GLY A 990 5.51 -2.73 38.66
C GLY A 990 5.76 -4.05 39.39
N THR A 991 5.86 -5.16 38.65
CA THR A 991 6.12 -6.50 39.24
C THR A 991 7.61 -6.79 39.43
N THR A 992 8.47 -6.11 38.66
CA THR A 992 9.93 -6.15 38.85
C THR A 992 10.39 -4.90 39.62
N PRO A 993 11.14 -5.06 40.74
CA PRO A 993 11.69 -3.93 41.49
C PRO A 993 12.67 -3.10 40.67
N LEU A 994 12.67 -1.79 40.88
CA LEU A 994 13.63 -0.86 40.27
C LEU A 994 14.74 -0.51 41.27
N ALA A 995 15.96 -0.35 40.76
CA ALA A 995 17.06 0.19 41.53
C ALA A 995 16.86 1.71 41.74
N ALA A 996 17.26 2.21 42.91
CA ALA A 996 17.31 3.65 43.16
C ALA A 996 18.42 4.28 42.31
N SER A 997 18.15 5.45 41.73
CA SER A 997 19.18 6.19 41.00
C SER A 997 20.27 6.65 41.98
N THR A 998 21.52 6.38 41.64
CA THR A 998 22.69 6.87 42.37
C THR A 998 23.28 8.13 41.74
N VAL A 999 22.65 8.65 40.69
CA VAL A 999 23.14 9.78 39.89
C VAL A 999 22.58 11.08 40.44
N THR A 1000 23.46 12.06 40.68
CA THR A 1000 23.05 13.42 41.05
C THR A 1000 22.42 14.10 39.83
N PRO A 1001 21.22 14.70 39.94
CA PRO A 1001 20.60 15.43 38.83
C PRO A 1001 21.56 16.47 38.24
N ARG A 1002 21.72 16.48 36.91
CA ARG A 1002 22.49 17.53 36.22
C ARG A 1002 21.81 18.89 36.49
N ALA A 1003 22.62 19.92 36.73
CA ALA A 1003 22.10 21.28 36.81
C ALA A 1003 21.70 21.72 35.40
N HIS A 1004 20.42 21.98 35.16
CA HIS A 1004 19.94 22.51 33.89
C HIS A 1004 20.77 23.75 33.51
N ARG A 1005 21.51 23.69 32.40
CA ARG A 1005 22.03 24.92 31.78
C ARG A 1005 20.82 25.63 31.21
N LEU A 1006 20.49 26.81 31.76
CA LEU A 1006 19.59 27.75 31.08
C LEU A 1006 20.24 28.04 29.72
N SER A 1007 19.70 27.44 28.66
CA SER A 1007 20.15 27.66 27.29
C SER A 1007 20.00 29.15 26.97
N GLU A 1008 21.10 29.90 27.02
CA GLU A 1008 21.27 31.04 26.11
C GLU A 1008 21.08 30.47 24.71
N THR A 1009 20.05 30.93 24.01
CA THR A 1009 19.67 30.52 22.65
C THR A 1009 20.90 30.22 21.81
N ALA A 1010 21.24 28.94 21.67
CA ALA A 1010 22.30 28.53 20.78
C ALA A 1010 21.91 29.00 19.37
N PRO A 1011 22.82 29.65 18.62
CA PRO A 1011 22.52 30.05 17.26
C PRO A 1011 22.15 28.79 16.49
N GLY A 1012 20.94 28.76 15.94
CA GLY A 1012 20.43 27.65 15.15
C GLY A 1012 21.48 27.24 14.14
N PHE A 1013 22.01 26.03 14.28
CA PHE A 1013 22.97 25.49 13.35
C PHE A 1013 22.21 25.28 12.03
N ALA A 1014 22.45 26.15 11.06
CA ALA A 1014 21.94 25.93 9.71
C ALA A 1014 22.51 24.60 9.21
N PRO A 1015 21.68 23.70 8.65
CA PRO A 1015 22.22 22.52 7.98
C PRO A 1015 23.27 22.99 6.98
N ALA A 1016 24.36 22.23 6.84
CA ALA A 1016 25.36 22.50 5.81
C ALA A 1016 24.61 22.77 4.49
N PRO A 1017 24.82 23.92 3.83
CA PRO A 1017 24.02 24.29 2.69
C PRO A 1017 24.11 23.18 1.65
N ILE A 1018 22.97 22.56 1.34
CA ILE A 1018 22.83 21.65 0.22
C ILE A 1018 23.20 22.48 -1.01
N ARG A 1019 24.41 22.29 -1.54
CA ARG A 1019 24.81 22.89 -2.81
C ARG A 1019 24.07 22.16 -3.92
N LEU A 1020 22.83 22.57 -4.18
CA LEU A 1020 21.96 22.04 -5.24
C LEU A 1020 22.45 22.35 -6.67
N GLN A 1021 23.62 22.96 -6.85
CA GLN A 1021 24.16 23.23 -8.18
C GLN A 1021 25.34 22.31 -8.50
N PRO A 1022 25.24 21.50 -9.57
CA PRO A 1022 26.43 20.98 -10.22
C PRO A 1022 27.31 22.16 -10.59
N ARG A 1023 28.61 22.12 -10.27
CA ARG A 1023 29.58 23.01 -10.91
C ARG A 1023 29.38 22.86 -12.42
N ARG A 1024 28.89 23.90 -13.09
CA ARG A 1024 29.14 24.04 -14.53
C ARG A 1024 30.65 23.98 -14.68
N LEU A 1025 31.15 22.93 -15.34
CA LEU A 1025 32.50 22.95 -15.89
C LEU A 1025 32.49 24.02 -16.97
N THR A 1026 32.72 25.27 -16.58
CA THR A 1026 33.15 26.31 -17.51
C THR A 1026 34.56 25.94 -17.89
N THR A 1027 34.71 25.29 -19.05
CA THR A 1027 35.98 25.26 -19.76
C THR A 1027 36.26 26.67 -20.27
N GLU A 1028 36.88 27.49 -19.44
CA GLU A 1028 37.62 28.68 -19.88
C GLU A 1028 38.94 28.76 -19.10
N GLY A 1029 40.05 28.58 -19.82
CA GLY A 1029 41.37 29.13 -19.46
C GLY A 1029 42.40 28.20 -18.80
N ASP A 1030 42.89 27.18 -19.51
CA ASP A 1030 44.29 27.00 -19.96
C ASP A 1030 44.53 25.62 -20.58
#